data_AF-A0A0A8F047-F1
#
_entry.id   AF-A0A0A8F047-F1
#
_cell.length_a   1.000
_cell.length_b   1.000
_cell.length_c   1.000
_cell.angle_alpha   90.00
_cell.angle_beta   90.00
_cell.angle_gamma   90.00
#
_symmetry.space_group_name_H-M   'P 1'
#
loop_
_entity.id
_entity.type
_entity.pdbx_description
1 polymer ?
#
loop_
_entity_poly.entity_id
_entity_poly.type
_entity_poly.pdbx_seq_one_letter_code
_entity_poly.pdbx_strand_id
1 'polypeptide(L)'
;MSDSSRSALRLALSLADPATADALADRMKPQLLAVLADRLGMPAALVDELLGGDAGQLRAALEADPVEWLAAAAETGDPVVGQAIWLAEYRDDDGSKVRAVAEAPGLLRILLEAGDFSDPRWYAEGGLLQELYETRGPLMVAVLTSGFVGLSAEGLAALGAYLPPPVVIDACLRLLALWGTTEPFVEWLRMHDEVPLLSAWQPQLPDLLRAAVDAPDPEAYLRRHRPAGEWTDPEHLHALARVRCGYPVARPDGLDWALIRKEHERLPFRRENLPTTDARAVTPLLLLTQWEGCPDVLLWESFREDPPGTAEYAAELPFEAFTVLWTDREERDGVLLRGLGRGIRAGRLPVERVLAEVGPAETVLTHLPLDHGPTRKALTDLLDALGTDPVNWLTFYARMSTARGSVVELVADATATHTRGRRHTSWPRPAPAQFPAASPEHTRSTFLKVFACASEEARTAVVPFFDARAVQHLLAFGNPSPEVRAAVVAAHGLSAQVAMAGGCARSDVELRYLLDLAEPAVDAALFRHGCLDRAACERLLAGRLRAGGSRPVPGELLAVLDDPDATYDRTTLTVGLGSGDLGVARSLLRRLWWLHLPASRLRLLVAVWERSGPDAVREILATDHLPDTLRRRTEQLLTTPDGLESLRCQLADAESPAALTAYLTAPADRPHERLRRLRSEGLTPPWEALTAAHDAGTLPEHLLSALWELRDCPRPLLLAGLKTLPVWGAEWIRAALSGGRLTHADLLTHATPARAALHNLQQYAGDRPGDEPDAIGPPLRVRAAALTQEHLGTNVDAWARCLQLLPTFAGSLPELLAKANTLTRQPI
;
A
#
# COMPACT_ATOMS: atom_id res chain seq x y z
N MET A 1 -0.55 -16.72 26.41
CA MET A 1 0.19 -17.38 25.30
C MET A 1 0.54 -16.34 24.24
N SER A 2 1.66 -16.47 23.53
CA SER A 2 2.00 -15.53 22.43
C SER A 2 1.14 -15.78 21.17
N ASP A 3 1.01 -14.82 20.24
CA ASP A 3 0.29 -15.03 18.95
C ASP A 3 0.83 -16.27 18.20
N SER A 4 2.16 -16.40 18.15
CA SER A 4 2.84 -17.54 17.52
C SER A 4 2.52 -18.91 18.14
N SER A 5 2.30 -18.99 19.46
CA SER A 5 1.92 -20.24 20.12
C SER A 5 0.47 -20.65 19.83
N ARG A 6 -0.41 -19.68 19.54
CA ARG A 6 -1.81 -19.91 19.20
C ARG A 6 -1.96 -20.44 17.78
N SER A 7 -1.31 -19.78 16.83
CA SER A 7 -1.28 -20.21 15.43
C SER A 7 -0.59 -21.58 15.28
N ALA A 8 0.37 -21.92 16.14
CA ALA A 8 1.02 -23.22 16.14
C ALA A 8 0.10 -24.38 16.58
N LEU A 9 -0.79 -24.17 17.56
CA LEU A 9 -1.76 -25.20 17.96
C LEU A 9 -2.79 -25.46 16.85
N ARG A 10 -3.32 -24.40 16.21
CA ARG A 10 -4.22 -24.53 15.05
C ARG A 10 -3.54 -25.24 13.89
N LEU A 11 -2.29 -24.91 13.60
CA LEU A 11 -1.50 -25.59 12.57
C LEU A 11 -1.24 -27.07 12.93
N ALA A 12 -0.98 -27.39 14.20
CA ALA A 12 -0.78 -28.77 14.62
C ALA A 12 -2.03 -29.62 14.45
N LEU A 13 -3.20 -29.09 14.82
CA LEU A 13 -4.49 -29.76 14.65
C LEU A 13 -4.84 -30.00 13.18
N SER A 14 -4.46 -29.09 12.27
CA SER A 14 -4.71 -29.26 10.83
C SER A 14 -3.70 -30.15 10.12
N LEU A 15 -2.52 -30.39 10.70
CA LEU A 15 -1.49 -31.28 10.15
C LEU A 15 -1.60 -32.74 10.66
N ALA A 16 -2.23 -32.95 11.81
CA ALA A 16 -2.50 -34.28 12.35
C ALA A 16 -3.61 -34.99 11.57
N ASP A 17 -3.58 -36.32 11.49
CA ASP A 17 -4.73 -37.09 11.01
C ASP A 17 -5.93 -36.89 11.97
N PRO A 18 -7.18 -37.09 11.52
CA PRO A 18 -8.36 -36.74 12.31
C PRO A 18 -8.40 -37.37 13.71
N ALA A 19 -7.99 -38.65 13.85
CA ALA A 19 -8.01 -39.34 15.14
C ALA A 19 -6.95 -38.78 16.10
N THR A 20 -5.75 -38.47 15.59
CA THR A 20 -4.70 -37.83 16.38
C THR A 20 -5.06 -36.39 16.73
N ALA A 21 -5.71 -35.65 15.84
CA ALA A 21 -6.16 -34.28 16.06
C ALA A 21 -7.20 -34.21 17.19
N ASP A 22 -8.19 -35.11 17.20
CA ASP A 22 -9.22 -35.17 18.25
C ASP A 22 -8.61 -35.53 19.61
N ALA A 23 -7.71 -36.53 19.65
CA ALA A 23 -7.03 -36.90 20.89
C ALA A 23 -6.04 -35.81 21.38
N LEU A 24 -5.42 -35.06 20.48
CA LEU A 24 -4.58 -33.90 20.81
C LEU A 24 -5.41 -32.75 21.36
N ALA A 25 -6.57 -32.48 20.78
CA ALA A 25 -7.52 -31.50 21.28
C ALA A 25 -7.94 -31.83 22.72
N ASP A 26 -8.21 -33.11 23.02
CA ASP A 26 -8.56 -33.56 24.37
C ASP A 26 -7.40 -33.38 25.35
N ARG A 27 -6.20 -33.78 24.93
CA ARG A 27 -4.98 -33.65 25.73
C ARG A 27 -4.60 -32.20 26.06
N MET A 28 -4.90 -31.27 25.15
CA MET A 28 -4.56 -29.85 25.23
C MET A 28 -5.77 -28.94 25.42
N LYS A 29 -6.87 -29.49 25.93
CA LYS A 29 -8.13 -28.78 26.13
C LYS A 29 -7.96 -27.38 26.78
N PRO A 30 -7.17 -27.19 27.86
CA PRO A 30 -7.01 -25.86 28.45
C PRO A 30 -6.35 -24.82 27.52
N GLN A 31 -5.37 -25.25 26.71
CA GLN A 31 -4.69 -24.37 25.74
C GLN A 31 -5.58 -24.08 24.54
N LEU A 32 -6.27 -25.09 24.03
CA LEU A 32 -7.23 -24.98 22.93
C LEU A 32 -8.34 -23.98 23.28
N LEU A 33 -8.89 -24.11 24.49
CA LEU A 33 -9.88 -23.19 25.02
C LEU A 33 -9.37 -21.75 25.09
N ALA A 34 -8.13 -21.53 25.55
CA ALA A 34 -7.53 -20.20 25.59
C ALA A 34 -7.32 -19.58 24.20
N VAL A 35 -7.07 -20.40 23.17
CA VAL A 35 -6.96 -19.93 21.77
C VAL A 35 -8.32 -19.54 21.22
N LEU A 36 -9.33 -20.37 21.44
CA LEU A 36 -10.71 -20.10 21.03
C LEU A 36 -11.26 -18.85 21.70
N ALA A 37 -11.06 -18.71 23.01
CA ALA A 37 -11.44 -17.54 23.78
C ALA A 37 -10.88 -16.24 23.18
N ASP A 38 -9.60 -16.22 22.81
CA ASP A 38 -9.00 -15.05 22.16
C ASP A 38 -9.47 -14.86 20.71
N ARG A 39 -9.66 -15.94 19.93
CA ARG A 39 -10.19 -15.86 18.56
C ARG A 39 -11.60 -15.28 18.54
N LEU A 40 -12.45 -15.70 19.47
CA LEU A 40 -13.84 -15.29 19.58
C LEU A 40 -14.02 -14.01 20.41
N GLY A 41 -12.97 -13.55 21.11
CA GLY A 41 -13.03 -12.39 21.99
C GLY A 41 -13.83 -12.61 23.28
N MET A 42 -14.05 -13.86 23.70
CA MET A 42 -14.93 -14.24 24.82
C MET A 42 -14.16 -14.81 26.03
N PRO A 43 -14.72 -14.79 27.25
CA PRO A 43 -14.14 -15.45 28.40
C PRO A 43 -14.00 -16.96 28.21
N ALA A 44 -12.83 -17.53 28.54
CA ALA A 44 -12.55 -18.95 28.34
C ALA A 44 -13.52 -19.89 29.07
N ALA A 45 -13.93 -19.56 30.30
CA ALA A 45 -14.89 -20.38 31.05
C ALA A 45 -16.24 -20.51 30.33
N LEU A 46 -16.68 -19.43 29.68
CA LEU A 46 -17.94 -19.39 28.95
C LEU A 46 -17.87 -20.20 27.64
N VAL A 47 -16.74 -20.13 26.94
CA VAL A 47 -16.52 -20.94 25.73
C VAL A 47 -16.51 -22.44 26.05
N ASP A 48 -15.97 -22.86 27.21
CA ASP A 48 -15.94 -24.28 27.62
C ASP A 48 -17.35 -24.78 27.96
N GLU A 49 -18.15 -23.95 28.62
CA GLU A 49 -19.54 -24.24 28.95
C GLU A 49 -20.41 -24.39 27.69
N LEU A 50 -20.30 -23.45 26.74
CA LEU A 50 -21.07 -23.47 25.49
C LEU A 50 -20.76 -24.67 24.59
N LEU A 51 -19.52 -25.18 24.63
CA LEU A 51 -19.07 -26.31 23.82
C LEU A 51 -19.13 -27.65 24.59
N GLY A 52 -19.79 -27.69 25.74
CA GLY A 52 -19.98 -28.90 26.54
C GLY A 52 -18.68 -29.57 26.99
N GLY A 53 -17.56 -28.87 26.87
CA GLY A 53 -16.24 -29.39 27.14
C GLY A 53 -15.75 -30.53 26.24
N ASP A 54 -16.40 -30.81 25.10
CA ASP A 54 -15.95 -31.83 24.15
C ASP A 54 -14.80 -31.32 23.26
N ALA A 55 -13.74 -32.10 23.16
CA ALA A 55 -12.55 -31.72 22.41
C ALA A 55 -12.77 -31.66 20.89
N GLY A 56 -13.66 -32.53 20.37
CA GLY A 56 -14.05 -32.52 18.96
C GLY A 56 -14.80 -31.23 18.60
N GLN A 57 -15.73 -30.80 19.46
CA GLN A 57 -16.45 -29.53 19.30
C GLN A 57 -15.53 -28.30 19.42
N LEU A 58 -14.58 -28.30 20.36
CA LEU A 58 -13.57 -27.24 20.47
C LEU A 58 -12.71 -27.14 19.19
N ARG A 59 -12.32 -28.28 18.60
CA ARG A 59 -11.58 -28.29 17.33
C ARG A 59 -12.42 -27.75 16.18
N ALA A 60 -13.68 -28.20 16.06
CA ALA A 60 -14.59 -27.72 15.02
C ALA A 60 -14.80 -26.20 15.11
N ALA A 61 -14.92 -25.65 16.33
CA ALA A 61 -15.06 -24.22 16.55
C ALA A 61 -13.84 -23.37 16.12
N LEU A 62 -12.64 -23.96 16.07
CA LEU A 62 -11.44 -23.26 15.56
C LEU A 62 -11.46 -23.07 14.04
N GLU A 63 -12.12 -23.98 13.34
CA GLU A 63 -12.25 -24.00 11.88
C GLU A 63 -13.53 -23.28 11.41
N ALA A 64 -14.51 -23.12 12.29
CA ALA A 64 -15.74 -22.39 12.03
C ALA A 64 -15.48 -20.89 11.80
N ASP A 65 -16.38 -20.28 11.04
CA ASP A 65 -16.47 -18.84 10.93
C ASP A 65 -16.82 -18.23 12.31
N PRO A 66 -16.01 -17.28 12.82
CA PRO A 66 -16.25 -16.69 14.13
C PRO A 66 -17.63 -16.03 14.26
N VAL A 67 -18.16 -15.44 13.18
CA VAL A 67 -19.45 -14.75 13.20
C VAL A 67 -20.59 -15.76 13.26
N GLU A 68 -20.54 -16.82 12.46
CA GLU A 68 -21.51 -17.92 12.53
C GLU A 68 -21.52 -18.58 13.92
N TRP A 69 -20.35 -18.80 14.50
CA TRP A 69 -20.25 -19.37 15.85
C TRP A 69 -20.86 -18.46 16.91
N LEU A 70 -20.53 -17.16 16.89
CA LEU A 70 -21.08 -16.18 17.82
C LEU A 70 -22.59 -16.05 17.68
N ALA A 71 -23.12 -16.17 16.45
CA ALA A 71 -24.56 -16.18 16.20
C ALA A 71 -25.23 -17.38 16.86
N ALA A 72 -24.68 -18.59 16.72
CA ALA A 72 -25.20 -19.77 17.40
C ALA A 72 -25.12 -19.66 18.94
N ALA A 73 -24.07 -19.02 19.47
CA ALA A 73 -23.97 -18.73 20.91
C ALA A 73 -25.04 -17.73 21.35
N ALA A 74 -25.33 -16.70 20.55
CA ALA A 74 -26.37 -15.72 20.83
C ALA A 74 -27.77 -16.34 20.92
N GLU A 75 -28.07 -17.39 20.16
CA GLU A 75 -29.36 -18.12 20.18
C GLU A 75 -29.66 -18.80 21.53
N THR A 76 -28.66 -18.96 22.40
CA THR A 76 -28.87 -19.51 23.76
C THR A 76 -29.71 -18.61 24.65
N GLY A 77 -29.76 -17.31 24.36
CA GLY A 77 -30.51 -16.34 25.16
C GLY A 77 -30.01 -16.16 26.60
N ASP A 78 -28.80 -16.63 26.94
CA ASP A 78 -28.26 -16.47 28.30
C ASP A 78 -27.68 -15.04 28.51
N PRO A 79 -28.06 -14.34 29.59
CA PRO A 79 -27.57 -12.99 29.93
C PRO A 79 -26.05 -12.84 29.95
N VAL A 80 -25.33 -13.84 30.46
CA VAL A 80 -23.86 -13.85 30.59
C VAL A 80 -23.22 -14.01 29.21
N VAL A 81 -23.80 -14.87 28.36
CA VAL A 81 -23.38 -15.03 26.96
C VAL A 81 -23.59 -13.73 26.19
N GLY A 82 -24.73 -13.09 26.36
CA GLY A 82 -25.04 -11.83 25.70
C GLY A 82 -24.08 -10.70 26.03
N GLN A 83 -23.74 -10.54 27.31
CA GLN A 83 -22.75 -9.55 27.75
C GLN A 83 -21.36 -9.85 27.17
N ALA A 84 -20.96 -11.11 27.13
CA ALA A 84 -19.67 -11.51 26.56
C ALA A 84 -19.59 -11.22 25.05
N ILE A 85 -20.67 -11.49 24.30
CA ILE A 85 -20.76 -11.19 22.86
C ILE A 85 -20.70 -9.67 22.60
N TRP A 86 -21.32 -8.85 23.45
CA TRP A 86 -21.28 -7.38 23.34
C TRP A 86 -19.87 -6.79 23.44
N LEU A 87 -19.06 -7.37 24.33
CA LEU A 87 -17.68 -6.98 24.58
C LEU A 87 -16.68 -7.70 23.67
N ALA A 88 -17.13 -8.69 22.88
CA ALA A 88 -16.25 -9.52 22.10
C ALA A 88 -15.55 -8.73 20.99
N GLU A 89 -14.22 -8.76 21.03
CA GLU A 89 -13.35 -8.38 19.92
C GLU A 89 -12.75 -9.65 19.33
N TYR A 90 -13.42 -10.19 18.31
CA TYR A 90 -12.94 -11.40 17.65
C TYR A 90 -11.80 -11.05 16.70
N ARG A 91 -10.98 -12.05 16.35
CA ARG A 91 -9.94 -11.92 15.33
C ARG A 91 -10.44 -12.44 14.00
N ASP A 92 -10.43 -11.57 13.00
CA ASP A 92 -10.65 -11.97 11.61
C ASP A 92 -9.48 -12.85 11.11
N ASP A 93 -9.60 -13.34 9.87
CA ASP A 93 -8.58 -14.23 9.30
C ASP A 93 -7.25 -13.52 9.02
N ASP A 94 -7.25 -12.19 8.91
CA ASP A 94 -6.05 -11.35 8.83
C ASP A 94 -5.42 -11.09 10.23
N GLY A 95 -6.08 -11.55 11.29
CA GLY A 95 -5.64 -11.43 12.68
C GLY A 95 -5.96 -10.07 13.32
N SER A 96 -6.69 -9.20 12.63
CA SER A 96 -7.16 -7.91 13.14
C SER A 96 -8.28 -8.12 14.14
N LYS A 97 -8.27 -7.32 15.21
CA LYS A 97 -9.34 -7.35 16.20
C LYS A 97 -10.50 -6.47 15.75
N VAL A 98 -11.68 -7.05 15.68
CA VAL A 98 -12.91 -6.40 15.25
C VAL A 98 -14.02 -6.65 16.26
N ARG A 99 -14.80 -5.61 16.54
CA ARG A 99 -15.90 -5.71 17.51
C ARG A 99 -17.05 -6.52 16.91
N ALA A 100 -17.36 -7.66 17.51
CA ALA A 100 -18.28 -8.65 16.97
C ALA A 100 -19.64 -8.06 16.59
N VAL A 101 -20.30 -7.40 17.55
CA VAL A 101 -21.64 -6.81 17.34
C VAL A 101 -21.67 -5.67 16.32
N ALA A 102 -20.55 -5.00 16.05
CA ALA A 102 -20.49 -3.89 15.08
C ALA A 102 -20.29 -4.38 13.64
N GLU A 103 -19.49 -5.43 13.45
CA GLU A 103 -19.20 -6.02 12.15
C GLU A 103 -20.21 -7.09 11.73
N ALA A 104 -20.88 -7.76 12.69
CA ALA A 104 -21.90 -8.79 12.44
C ALA A 104 -23.32 -8.27 12.78
N PRO A 105 -24.02 -7.58 11.85
CA PRO A 105 -25.25 -6.84 12.17
C PRO A 105 -26.43 -7.70 12.63
N GLY A 106 -26.48 -8.98 12.25
CA GLY A 106 -27.51 -9.91 12.72
C GLY A 106 -27.33 -10.39 14.16
N LEU A 107 -26.11 -10.28 14.71
CA LEU A 107 -25.72 -10.92 15.97
C LEU A 107 -26.48 -10.36 17.17
N LEU A 108 -26.56 -9.03 17.28
CA LEU A 108 -27.29 -8.39 18.38
C LEU A 108 -28.80 -8.67 18.30
N ARG A 109 -29.38 -8.77 17.10
CA ARG A 109 -30.80 -9.11 16.94
C ARG A 109 -31.07 -10.53 17.43
N ILE A 110 -30.27 -11.51 16.98
CA ILE A 110 -30.39 -12.91 17.39
C ILE A 110 -30.34 -13.02 18.92
N LEU A 111 -29.38 -12.32 19.54
CA LEU A 111 -29.22 -12.29 20.99
C LEU A 111 -30.47 -11.77 21.71
N LEU A 112 -31.06 -10.67 21.22
CA LEU A 112 -32.22 -10.04 21.84
C LEU A 112 -33.52 -10.81 21.58
N GLU A 113 -33.63 -11.56 20.49
CA GLU A 113 -34.79 -12.41 20.20
C GLU A 113 -34.79 -13.70 21.04
N ALA A 114 -33.60 -14.23 21.36
CA ALA A 114 -33.46 -15.41 22.19
C ALA A 114 -33.58 -15.12 23.70
N GLY A 115 -33.37 -13.88 24.14
CA GLY A 115 -33.28 -13.52 25.55
C GLY A 115 -34.58 -13.64 26.34
N ASP A 116 -34.54 -14.34 27.49
CA ASP A 116 -35.61 -14.32 28.49
C ASP A 116 -35.42 -13.12 29.42
N PHE A 117 -36.08 -12.01 29.12
CA PHE A 117 -35.99 -10.78 29.91
C PHE A 117 -36.69 -10.84 31.28
N SER A 118 -37.31 -11.98 31.64
CA SER A 118 -37.73 -12.20 33.03
C SER A 118 -36.55 -12.56 33.94
N ASP A 119 -35.39 -12.90 33.37
CA ASP A 119 -34.16 -13.17 34.12
C ASP A 119 -33.55 -11.85 34.66
N PRO A 120 -33.45 -11.67 35.99
CA PRO A 120 -32.90 -10.45 36.58
C PRO A 120 -31.42 -10.21 36.24
N ARG A 121 -30.67 -11.22 35.79
CA ARG A 121 -29.25 -11.09 35.40
C ARG A 121 -29.04 -10.12 34.23
N TRP A 122 -30.05 -9.91 33.39
CA TRP A 122 -30.02 -8.90 32.32
C TRP A 122 -29.88 -7.47 32.86
N TYR A 123 -30.42 -7.21 34.05
CA TYR A 123 -30.53 -5.89 34.68
C TYR A 123 -29.50 -5.66 35.80
N ALA A 124 -28.65 -6.66 36.09
CA ALA A 124 -27.60 -6.54 37.09
C ALA A 124 -26.59 -5.45 36.70
N GLU A 125 -25.86 -4.90 37.68
CA GLU A 125 -24.79 -3.93 37.43
C GLU A 125 -23.75 -4.51 36.46
N GLY A 126 -23.52 -3.82 35.34
CA GLY A 126 -22.68 -4.29 34.24
C GLY A 126 -23.36 -5.24 33.25
N GLY A 127 -24.63 -5.60 33.45
CA GLY A 127 -25.40 -6.44 32.53
C GLY A 127 -25.60 -5.78 31.16
N LEU A 128 -25.89 -6.59 30.13
CA LEU A 128 -26.03 -6.12 28.75
C LEU A 128 -27.04 -4.97 28.61
N LEU A 129 -28.13 -4.99 29.37
CA LEU A 129 -29.20 -4.00 29.16
C LEU A 129 -28.75 -2.58 29.55
N GLN A 130 -27.93 -2.44 30.59
CA GLN A 130 -27.32 -1.15 30.95
C GLN A 130 -26.52 -0.57 29.77
N GLU A 131 -25.71 -1.39 29.11
CA GLU A 131 -24.93 -1.00 27.93
C GLU A 131 -25.84 -0.66 26.73
N LEU A 132 -26.92 -1.40 26.54
CA LEU A 132 -27.88 -1.14 25.47
C LEU A 132 -28.65 0.18 25.68
N TYR A 133 -28.93 0.57 26.91
CA TYR A 133 -29.51 1.88 27.22
C TYR A 133 -28.60 3.05 26.85
N GLU A 134 -27.28 2.84 26.90
CA GLU A 134 -26.28 3.85 26.54
C GLU A 134 -25.87 3.80 25.05
N THR A 135 -26.29 2.75 24.34
CA THR A 135 -25.91 2.50 22.95
C THR A 135 -26.50 3.54 22.00
N ARG A 136 -25.66 4.06 21.10
CA ARG A 136 -26.04 4.97 20.02
C ARG A 136 -25.64 4.39 18.66
N GLY A 137 -26.23 4.93 17.60
CA GLY A 137 -25.82 4.62 16.24
C GLY A 137 -26.47 3.37 15.64
N PRO A 138 -25.81 2.65 14.71
CA PRO A 138 -26.45 1.58 13.92
C PRO A 138 -26.95 0.39 14.75
N LEU A 139 -26.32 0.13 15.90
CA LEU A 139 -26.69 -0.96 16.81
C LEU A 139 -28.07 -0.77 17.43
N MET A 140 -28.57 0.47 17.49
CA MET A 140 -29.90 0.73 18.06
C MET A 140 -31.04 0.18 17.20
N VAL A 141 -30.81 -0.07 15.89
CA VAL A 141 -31.84 -0.72 15.05
C VAL A 141 -32.13 -2.13 15.54
N ALA A 142 -31.10 -2.89 15.94
CA ALA A 142 -31.29 -4.24 16.45
C ALA A 142 -32.09 -4.22 17.77
N VAL A 143 -31.83 -3.25 18.65
CA VAL A 143 -32.58 -3.05 19.91
C VAL A 143 -34.06 -2.78 19.65
N LEU A 144 -34.38 -2.02 18.60
CA LEU A 144 -35.74 -1.57 18.33
C LEU A 144 -36.58 -2.51 17.48
N THR A 145 -35.92 -3.30 16.63
CA THR A 145 -36.59 -4.27 15.76
C THR A 145 -36.76 -5.64 16.45
N SER A 146 -35.89 -5.97 17.40
CA SER A 146 -36.01 -7.17 18.23
C SER A 146 -37.17 -7.07 19.23
N GLY A 147 -37.64 -8.22 19.72
CA GLY A 147 -38.68 -8.33 20.76
C GLY A 147 -38.30 -7.76 22.14
N PHE A 148 -37.35 -6.84 22.20
CA PHE A 148 -36.70 -6.39 23.42
C PHE A 148 -37.65 -5.68 24.38
N VAL A 149 -37.86 -6.32 25.54
CA VAL A 149 -38.69 -5.91 26.70
C VAL A 149 -38.05 -4.76 27.47
N GLY A 150 -36.80 -4.36 27.19
CA GLY A 150 -36.16 -3.23 27.87
C GLY A 150 -36.35 -1.89 27.18
N LEU A 151 -37.11 -1.76 26.08
CA LEU A 151 -37.39 -0.44 25.51
C LEU A 151 -38.01 0.46 26.59
N SER A 152 -37.40 1.62 26.88
CA SER A 152 -37.89 2.59 27.86
C SER A 152 -38.38 3.87 27.18
N ALA A 153 -39.06 4.73 27.93
CA ALA A 153 -39.41 6.07 27.45
C ALA A 153 -38.14 6.87 27.10
N GLU A 154 -37.04 6.75 27.87
CA GLU A 154 -35.77 7.43 27.53
C GLU A 154 -35.15 6.85 26.26
N GLY A 155 -35.22 5.53 26.06
CA GLY A 155 -34.78 4.88 24.83
C GLY A 155 -35.58 5.38 23.61
N LEU A 156 -36.90 5.47 23.72
CA LEU A 156 -37.71 6.07 22.65
C LEU A 156 -37.34 7.53 22.39
N ALA A 157 -37.06 8.32 23.43
CA ALA A 157 -36.66 9.72 23.33
C ALA A 157 -35.28 9.89 22.65
N ALA A 158 -34.32 9.03 22.98
CA ALA A 158 -32.97 9.07 22.41
C ALA A 158 -32.92 8.60 20.95
N LEU A 159 -33.72 7.59 20.61
CA LEU A 159 -33.59 6.87 19.33
C LEU A 159 -34.68 7.28 18.31
N GLY A 160 -35.87 7.68 18.77
CA GLY A 160 -37.05 7.94 17.93
C GLY A 160 -36.87 9.06 16.90
N ALA A 161 -36.03 10.05 17.20
CA ALA A 161 -35.76 11.17 16.29
C ALA A 161 -35.16 10.72 14.94
N TYR A 162 -34.29 9.70 14.97
CA TYR A 162 -33.53 9.24 13.81
C TYR A 162 -34.21 8.11 13.04
N LEU A 163 -35.45 7.74 13.40
CA LEU A 163 -36.15 6.60 12.82
C LEU A 163 -37.39 7.02 12.05
N PRO A 164 -37.83 6.23 11.06
CA PRO A 164 -39.07 6.48 10.36
C PRO A 164 -40.29 6.45 11.29
N PRO A 165 -41.31 7.31 11.07
CA PRO A 165 -42.51 7.33 11.91
C PRO A 165 -43.22 5.98 12.10
N PRO A 166 -43.37 5.10 11.08
CA PRO A 166 -43.96 3.78 11.28
C PRO A 166 -43.21 2.92 12.31
N VAL A 167 -41.88 3.02 12.32
CA VAL A 167 -40.99 2.27 13.22
C VAL A 167 -41.09 2.79 14.64
N VAL A 168 -41.23 4.11 14.79
CA VAL A 168 -41.49 4.74 16.09
C VAL A 168 -42.84 4.27 16.65
N ILE A 169 -43.88 4.17 15.81
CA ILE A 169 -45.18 3.63 16.23
C ILE A 169 -45.07 2.14 16.60
N ASP A 170 -44.32 1.35 15.82
CA ASP A 170 -44.06 -0.06 16.14
C ASP A 170 -43.33 -0.20 17.49
N ALA A 171 -42.40 0.72 17.80
CA ALA A 171 -41.72 0.82 19.10
C ALA A 171 -42.71 1.21 20.22
N CYS A 172 -43.63 2.16 19.99
CA CYS A 172 -44.68 2.51 20.96
C CYS A 172 -45.65 1.35 21.22
N LEU A 173 -46.02 0.58 20.19
CA LEU A 173 -46.84 -0.62 20.33
C LEU A 173 -46.14 -1.68 21.18
N ARG A 174 -44.82 -1.85 21.02
CA ARG A 174 -44.01 -2.74 21.87
C ARG A 174 -43.95 -2.26 23.31
N LEU A 175 -43.74 -0.95 23.54
CA LEU A 175 -43.80 -0.35 24.88
C LEU A 175 -45.15 -0.61 25.57
N LEU A 176 -46.25 -0.43 24.85
CA LEU A 176 -47.59 -0.65 25.37
C LEU A 176 -47.83 -2.14 25.70
N ALA A 177 -47.45 -3.04 24.79
CA ALA A 177 -47.59 -4.48 25.00
C ALA A 177 -46.78 -4.97 26.21
N LEU A 178 -45.61 -4.37 26.42
CA LEU A 178 -44.71 -4.67 27.51
C LEU A 178 -45.24 -4.20 28.86
N TRP A 179 -45.63 -2.93 28.96
CA TRP A 179 -46.03 -2.31 30.23
C TRP A 179 -47.50 -2.60 30.58
N GLY A 180 -48.30 -3.00 29.59
CA GLY A 180 -49.75 -3.19 29.75
C GLY A 180 -50.52 -1.90 30.05
N THR A 181 -49.86 -0.74 30.04
CA THR A 181 -50.41 0.58 30.38
C THR A 181 -49.79 1.67 29.51
N THR A 182 -50.39 2.86 29.52
CA THR A 182 -49.90 4.04 28.80
C THR A 182 -48.93 4.91 29.62
N GLU A 183 -48.49 4.43 30.79
CA GLU A 183 -47.56 5.15 31.68
C GLU A 183 -46.25 5.58 30.99
N PRO A 184 -45.61 4.76 30.13
CA PRO A 184 -44.43 5.18 29.37
C PRO A 184 -44.68 6.37 28.44
N PHE A 185 -45.90 6.50 27.91
CA PHE A 185 -46.26 7.62 27.04
C PHE A 185 -46.38 8.92 27.84
N VAL A 186 -46.94 8.85 29.04
CA VAL A 186 -47.01 10.00 29.97
C VAL A 186 -45.60 10.45 30.37
N GLU A 187 -44.71 9.50 30.67
CA GLU A 187 -43.32 9.80 31.01
C GLU A 187 -42.55 10.40 29.83
N TRP A 188 -42.73 9.85 28.63
CA TRP A 188 -42.16 10.44 27.41
C TRP A 188 -42.66 11.86 27.17
N LEU A 189 -43.96 12.11 27.35
CA LEU A 189 -44.55 13.45 27.21
C LEU A 189 -43.99 14.43 28.24
N ARG A 190 -43.77 13.99 29.49
CA ARG A 190 -43.11 14.80 30.52
C ARG A 190 -41.70 15.20 30.10
N MET A 191 -40.90 14.25 29.59
CA MET A 191 -39.55 14.55 29.07
C MET A 191 -39.59 15.50 27.87
N HIS A 192 -40.56 15.34 26.96
CA HIS A 192 -40.76 16.25 25.83
C HIS A 192 -41.09 17.68 26.29
N ASP A 193 -41.95 17.84 27.30
CA ASP A 193 -42.29 19.15 27.84
C ASP A 193 -41.07 19.84 28.49
N GLU A 194 -40.15 19.07 29.09
CA GLU A 194 -38.87 19.56 29.63
C GLU A 194 -37.84 19.86 28.54
N VAL A 195 -37.80 19.05 27.48
CA VAL A 195 -36.86 19.15 26.36
C VAL A 195 -37.61 19.01 25.03
N PRO A 196 -38.18 20.11 24.50
CA PRO A 196 -38.96 20.05 23.26
C PRO A 196 -38.18 19.55 22.03
N LEU A 197 -36.85 19.62 22.06
CA LEU A 197 -35.96 19.10 21.01
C LEU A 197 -36.10 17.58 20.78
N LEU A 198 -36.61 16.83 21.76
CA LEU A 198 -36.83 15.38 21.65
C LEU A 198 -37.78 14.99 20.50
N SER A 199 -38.71 15.89 20.12
CA SER A 199 -39.66 15.66 19.03
C SER A 199 -39.42 16.57 17.82
N ALA A 200 -38.30 17.28 17.75
CA ALA A 200 -38.02 18.24 16.67
C ALA A 200 -38.14 17.58 15.27
N TRP A 201 -37.82 16.29 15.18
CA TRP A 201 -37.86 15.49 13.95
C TRP A 201 -39.05 14.54 13.86
N GLN A 202 -39.96 14.60 14.83
CA GLN A 202 -41.21 13.85 14.93
C GLN A 202 -42.32 14.74 15.52
N PRO A 203 -42.68 15.86 14.87
CA PRO A 203 -43.56 16.86 15.46
C PRO A 203 -44.97 16.31 15.79
N GLN A 204 -45.41 15.28 15.08
CA GLN A 204 -46.70 14.61 15.31
C GLN A 204 -46.71 13.62 16.49
N LEU A 205 -45.54 13.21 16.99
CA LEU A 205 -45.45 12.15 18.01
C LEU A 205 -46.06 12.57 19.37
N PRO A 206 -45.83 13.78 19.91
CA PRO A 206 -46.46 14.20 21.16
C PRO A 206 -47.99 14.16 21.10
N ASP A 207 -48.58 14.68 20.03
CA ASP A 207 -50.05 14.70 19.87
C ASP A 207 -50.62 13.29 19.67
N LEU A 208 -49.90 12.43 18.94
CA LEU A 208 -50.27 11.03 18.78
C LEU A 208 -50.27 10.30 20.13
N LEU A 209 -49.25 10.51 20.96
CA LEU A 209 -49.13 9.88 22.27
C LEU A 209 -50.18 10.40 23.27
N ARG A 210 -50.46 11.72 23.28
CA ARG A 210 -51.55 12.30 24.09
C ARG A 210 -52.89 11.66 23.74
N ALA A 211 -53.20 11.58 22.44
CA ALA A 211 -54.44 10.97 21.97
C ALA A 211 -54.50 9.45 22.24
N ALA A 212 -53.36 8.75 22.21
CA ALA A 212 -53.28 7.34 22.59
C ALA A 212 -53.52 7.12 24.09
N VAL A 213 -53.02 8.00 24.95
CA VAL A 213 -53.27 7.98 26.41
C VAL A 213 -54.77 8.13 26.72
N ASP A 214 -55.46 9.01 25.99
CA ASP A 214 -56.90 9.28 26.17
C ASP A 214 -57.81 8.24 25.48
N ALA A 215 -57.25 7.35 24.65
CA ALA A 215 -58.03 6.38 23.89
C ALA A 215 -58.51 5.21 24.77
N PRO A 216 -59.75 4.72 24.58
CA PRO A 216 -60.24 3.53 25.30
C PRO A 216 -59.51 2.24 24.91
N ASP A 217 -58.88 2.23 23.73
CA ASP A 217 -57.99 1.17 23.24
C ASP A 217 -56.77 1.84 22.56
N PRO A 218 -55.70 2.12 23.34
CA PRO A 218 -54.48 2.75 22.84
C PRO A 218 -53.79 1.92 21.76
N GLU A 219 -53.87 0.59 21.83
CA GLU A 219 -53.22 -0.33 20.88
C GLU A 219 -53.91 -0.28 19.52
N ALA A 220 -55.24 -0.38 19.49
CA ALA A 220 -56.02 -0.21 18.26
C ALA A 220 -55.88 1.20 17.68
N TYR A 221 -55.75 2.22 18.54
CA TYR A 221 -55.50 3.59 18.11
C TYR A 221 -54.15 3.72 17.39
N LEU A 222 -53.05 3.26 18.01
CA LEU A 222 -51.72 3.32 17.41
C LEU A 222 -51.64 2.50 16.10
N ARG A 223 -52.20 1.29 16.07
CA ARG A 223 -52.25 0.47 14.84
C ARG A 223 -52.98 1.15 13.68
N ARG A 224 -54.07 1.88 13.96
CA ARG A 224 -54.79 2.64 12.93
C ARG A 224 -53.96 3.77 12.33
N HIS A 225 -53.04 4.34 13.11
CA HIS A 225 -52.18 5.45 12.70
C HIS A 225 -50.82 4.99 12.15
N ARG A 226 -50.52 3.68 12.19
CA ARG A 226 -49.32 3.09 11.57
C ARG A 226 -49.52 2.94 10.05
N PRO A 227 -48.73 3.63 9.21
CA PRO A 227 -48.80 3.45 7.75
C PRO A 227 -48.54 1.99 7.36
N ALA A 228 -49.37 1.43 6.48
CA ALA A 228 -49.25 0.02 6.08
C ALA A 228 -48.06 -0.19 5.12
N GLY A 229 -47.30 -1.29 5.31
CA GLY A 229 -46.25 -1.73 4.39
C GLY A 229 -44.92 -0.98 4.42
N GLU A 230 -44.87 0.24 4.97
CA GLU A 230 -43.62 1.02 5.08
C GLU A 230 -42.67 0.44 6.13
N TRP A 231 -41.38 0.39 5.81
CA TRP A 231 -40.28 0.07 6.74
C TRP A 231 -40.50 -1.22 7.56
N THR A 232 -41.03 -2.26 6.91
CA THR A 232 -41.33 -3.55 7.56
C THR A 232 -40.14 -4.51 7.57
N ASP A 233 -39.18 -4.32 6.67
CA ASP A 233 -37.97 -5.14 6.56
C ASP A 233 -36.86 -4.64 7.52
N PRO A 234 -36.37 -5.48 8.44
CA PRO A 234 -35.27 -5.13 9.33
C PRO A 234 -33.96 -4.76 8.61
N GLU A 235 -33.65 -5.36 7.46
CA GLU A 235 -32.43 -5.07 6.70
C GLU A 235 -32.47 -3.64 6.13
N HIS A 236 -33.65 -3.22 5.66
CA HIS A 236 -33.88 -1.86 5.16
C HIS A 236 -33.64 -0.82 6.25
N LEU A 237 -34.12 -1.11 7.47
CA LEU A 237 -33.92 -0.25 8.63
C LEU A 237 -32.46 -0.18 9.07
N HIS A 238 -31.77 -1.32 9.06
CA HIS A 238 -30.36 -1.38 9.41
C HIS A 238 -29.51 -0.55 8.45
N ALA A 239 -29.76 -0.67 7.14
CA ALA A 239 -29.07 0.12 6.13
C ALA A 239 -29.35 1.63 6.31
N LEU A 240 -30.60 2.03 6.55
CA LEU A 240 -30.95 3.43 6.83
C LEU A 240 -30.16 3.98 8.02
N ALA A 241 -30.09 3.23 9.13
CA ALA A 241 -29.38 3.70 10.32
C ALA A 241 -27.86 3.78 10.13
N ARG A 242 -27.24 2.82 9.42
CA ARG A 242 -25.82 2.90 9.07
C ARG A 242 -25.51 4.14 8.24
N VAL A 243 -26.32 4.39 7.21
CA VAL A 243 -26.21 5.61 6.41
C VAL A 243 -26.35 6.86 7.28
N ARG A 244 -27.36 6.93 8.16
CA ARG A 244 -27.56 8.07 9.06
C ARG A 244 -26.45 8.27 10.08
N CYS A 245 -25.67 7.24 10.38
CA CYS A 245 -24.53 7.32 11.27
C CYS A 245 -23.20 7.57 10.53
N GLY A 246 -23.26 7.70 9.19
CA GLY A 246 -22.08 7.96 8.37
C GLY A 246 -21.19 6.73 8.16
N TYR A 247 -21.76 5.52 8.26
CA TYR A 247 -21.04 4.27 8.03
C TYR A 247 -21.47 3.62 6.71
N PRO A 248 -20.53 3.12 5.89
CA PRO A 248 -20.84 2.44 4.64
C PRO A 248 -21.64 1.16 4.89
N VAL A 249 -22.54 0.86 3.96
CA VAL A 249 -23.36 -0.36 3.92
C VAL A 249 -23.83 -0.59 2.49
N ALA A 250 -23.96 -1.84 2.07
CA ALA A 250 -24.59 -2.17 0.78
C ALA A 250 -26.09 -1.82 0.81
N ARG A 251 -26.66 -1.52 -0.36
CA ARG A 251 -28.12 -1.34 -0.47
C ARG A 251 -28.81 -2.71 -0.31
N PRO A 252 -29.74 -2.87 0.63
CA PRO A 252 -30.53 -4.09 0.73
C PRO A 252 -31.43 -4.28 -0.50
N ASP A 253 -31.66 -5.53 -0.88
CA ASP A 253 -32.57 -5.88 -1.96
C ASP A 253 -34.00 -5.41 -1.63
N GLY A 254 -34.69 -4.86 -2.64
CA GLY A 254 -36.08 -4.40 -2.50
C GLY A 254 -36.29 -3.09 -1.72
N LEU A 255 -35.23 -2.43 -1.21
CA LEU A 255 -35.37 -1.13 -0.55
C LEU A 255 -35.84 -0.04 -1.53
N ASP A 256 -37.04 0.48 -1.32
CA ASP A 256 -37.66 1.50 -2.17
C ASP A 256 -37.08 2.91 -1.91
N TRP A 257 -36.61 3.56 -2.98
CA TRP A 257 -36.16 4.95 -2.95
C TRP A 257 -37.26 5.95 -2.55
N ALA A 258 -38.53 5.63 -2.71
CA ALA A 258 -39.63 6.46 -2.19
C ALA A 258 -39.58 6.57 -0.65
N LEU A 259 -39.23 5.49 0.05
CA LEU A 259 -39.06 5.49 1.49
C LEU A 259 -37.88 6.36 1.92
N ILE A 260 -36.75 6.24 1.21
CA ILE A 260 -35.55 7.07 1.47
C ILE A 260 -35.85 8.56 1.23
N ARG A 261 -36.56 8.92 0.15
CA ARG A 261 -36.94 10.31 -0.12
C ARG A 261 -37.86 10.89 0.95
N LYS A 262 -38.89 10.13 1.36
CA LYS A 262 -39.79 10.53 2.45
C LYS A 262 -39.01 10.77 3.76
N GLU A 263 -38.02 9.92 4.03
CA GLU A 263 -37.16 10.09 5.19
C GLU A 263 -36.19 11.26 5.07
N HIS A 264 -35.71 11.57 3.86
CA HIS A 264 -34.90 12.76 3.59
C HIS A 264 -35.71 14.05 3.78
N GLU A 265 -36.97 14.09 3.33
CA GLU A 265 -37.89 15.22 3.54
C GLU A 265 -38.16 15.47 5.03
N ARG A 266 -38.28 14.39 5.82
CA ARG A 266 -38.50 14.47 7.27
C ARG A 266 -37.24 14.88 8.03
N LEU A 267 -36.11 14.21 7.75
CA LEU A 267 -34.81 14.47 8.36
C LEU A 267 -33.72 14.37 7.27
N PRO A 268 -33.24 15.52 6.76
CA PRO A 268 -32.25 15.55 5.69
C PRO A 268 -30.97 14.79 6.02
N PHE A 269 -30.41 14.12 5.01
CA PHE A 269 -29.21 13.27 5.11
C PHE A 269 -27.90 14.08 5.17
N ARG A 270 -27.87 15.13 5.98
CA ARG A 270 -26.75 16.07 6.08
C ARG A 270 -25.81 15.73 7.23
N ARG A 271 -24.57 16.20 7.12
CA ARG A 271 -23.54 16.02 8.15
C ARG A 271 -23.96 16.61 9.51
N GLU A 272 -24.68 17.73 9.50
CA GLU A 272 -25.21 18.40 10.70
C GLU A 272 -26.24 17.54 11.48
N ASN A 273 -26.84 16.54 10.82
CA ASN A 273 -27.84 15.65 11.42
C ASN A 273 -27.24 14.29 11.82
N LEU A 274 -25.91 14.13 11.79
CA LEU A 274 -25.25 12.91 12.25
C LEU A 274 -25.42 12.76 13.77
N PRO A 275 -25.79 11.57 14.28
CA PRO A 275 -25.88 11.30 15.72
C PRO A 275 -24.50 11.06 16.38
N THR A 276 -23.40 11.28 15.65
CA THR A 276 -22.03 11.00 16.06
C THR A 276 -21.12 12.22 15.86
N THR A 277 -20.15 12.39 16.76
CA THR A 277 -19.08 13.38 16.64
C THR A 277 -17.81 12.81 16.00
N ASP A 278 -17.87 11.55 15.51
CA ASP A 278 -16.72 10.90 14.87
C ASP A 278 -16.32 11.66 13.60
N ALA A 279 -15.09 12.19 13.62
CA ALA A 279 -14.51 12.91 12.48
C ALA A 279 -14.39 12.03 11.22
N ARG A 280 -14.34 10.70 11.37
CA ARG A 280 -14.24 9.72 10.28
C ARG A 280 -15.58 9.43 9.61
N ALA A 281 -16.71 9.85 10.21
CA ALA A 281 -18.03 9.63 9.63
C ALA A 281 -18.16 10.36 8.28
N VAL A 282 -18.63 9.60 7.29
CA VAL A 282 -18.91 10.11 5.94
C VAL A 282 -20.29 10.76 5.93
N THR A 283 -20.50 11.79 5.11
CA THR A 283 -21.83 12.42 5.00
C THR A 283 -22.86 11.38 4.53
N PRO A 284 -24.03 11.25 5.20
CA PRO A 284 -25.05 10.25 4.84
C PRO A 284 -25.50 10.34 3.39
N LEU A 285 -25.60 11.55 2.85
CA LEU A 285 -25.97 11.79 1.46
C LEU A 285 -24.97 11.19 0.46
N LEU A 286 -23.66 11.33 0.74
CA LEU A 286 -22.61 10.73 -0.09
C LEU A 286 -22.71 9.20 -0.08
N LEU A 287 -23.01 8.58 1.07
CA LEU A 287 -23.21 7.13 1.17
C LEU A 287 -24.39 6.64 0.32
N LEU A 288 -25.49 7.39 0.27
CA LEU A 288 -26.63 7.05 -0.58
C LEU A 288 -26.26 7.09 -2.08
N THR A 289 -25.37 7.98 -2.51
CA THR A 289 -24.93 8.02 -3.92
C THR A 289 -24.13 6.78 -4.34
N GLN A 290 -23.56 6.04 -3.39
CA GLN A 290 -22.83 4.79 -3.66
C GLN A 290 -23.78 3.64 -4.01
N TRP A 291 -25.07 3.79 -3.76
CA TRP A 291 -26.07 2.78 -4.11
C TRP A 291 -26.56 2.97 -5.54
N GLU A 292 -26.63 1.88 -6.29
CA GLU A 292 -27.15 1.88 -7.67
C GLU A 292 -28.61 2.36 -7.72
N GLY A 293 -28.93 3.15 -8.75
CA GLY A 293 -30.24 3.75 -8.95
C GLY A 293 -30.59 4.90 -8.00
N CYS A 294 -29.60 5.52 -7.34
CA CYS A 294 -29.83 6.69 -6.48
C CYS A 294 -30.59 7.81 -7.25
N PRO A 295 -31.71 8.32 -6.71
CA PRO A 295 -32.48 9.37 -7.37
C PRO A 295 -31.67 10.63 -7.62
N ASP A 296 -31.82 11.21 -8.81
CA ASP A 296 -31.11 12.44 -9.24
C ASP A 296 -31.19 13.56 -8.19
N VAL A 297 -32.33 13.74 -7.53
CA VAL A 297 -32.51 14.79 -6.50
C VAL A 297 -31.50 14.66 -5.37
N LEU A 298 -31.31 13.45 -4.84
CA LEU A 298 -30.38 13.16 -3.74
C LEU A 298 -28.94 13.21 -4.23
N LEU A 299 -28.67 12.67 -5.42
CA LEU A 299 -27.36 12.73 -6.05
C LEU A 299 -26.92 14.17 -6.28
N TRP A 300 -27.78 15.03 -6.81
CA TRP A 300 -27.46 16.43 -7.07
C TRP A 300 -27.36 17.26 -5.79
N GLU A 301 -28.06 16.88 -4.72
CA GLU A 301 -27.83 17.49 -3.41
C GLU A 301 -26.45 17.08 -2.85
N SER A 302 -26.07 15.80 -2.94
CA SER A 302 -24.72 15.33 -2.59
C SER A 302 -23.66 16.08 -3.37
N PHE A 303 -23.89 16.20 -4.68
CA PHE A 303 -22.96 16.85 -5.60
C PHE A 303 -22.80 18.34 -5.33
N ARG A 304 -23.83 19.02 -4.81
CA ARG A 304 -23.70 20.44 -4.41
C ARG A 304 -22.96 20.61 -3.10
N GLU A 305 -23.03 19.64 -2.19
CA GLU A 305 -22.30 19.68 -0.91
C GLU A 305 -20.82 19.28 -1.06
N ASP A 306 -20.54 18.23 -1.83
CA ASP A 306 -19.19 17.73 -2.09
C ASP A 306 -19.11 17.15 -3.53
N PRO A 307 -18.89 18.00 -4.54
CA PRO A 307 -18.80 17.55 -5.92
C PRO A 307 -17.67 16.53 -6.16
N PRO A 308 -16.41 16.76 -5.71
CA PRO A 308 -15.32 15.81 -5.89
C PRO A 308 -15.55 14.47 -5.20
N GLY A 309 -16.05 14.46 -3.96
CA GLY A 309 -16.36 13.23 -3.24
C GLY A 309 -17.49 12.45 -3.93
N THR A 310 -18.55 13.14 -4.36
CA THR A 310 -19.65 12.50 -5.10
C THR A 310 -19.14 11.90 -6.42
N ALA A 311 -18.29 12.60 -7.16
CA ALA A 311 -17.71 12.08 -8.41
C ALA A 311 -16.81 10.86 -8.21
N GLU A 312 -16.14 10.76 -7.05
CA GLU A 312 -15.30 9.63 -6.69
C GLU A 312 -16.10 8.38 -6.35
N TYR A 313 -17.10 8.54 -5.48
CA TYR A 313 -17.76 7.41 -4.81
C TYR A 313 -19.12 7.04 -5.38
N ALA A 314 -19.85 7.96 -6.05
CA ALA A 314 -21.18 7.67 -6.54
C ALA A 314 -21.17 6.45 -7.49
N ALA A 315 -22.16 5.56 -7.37
CA ALA A 315 -22.28 4.41 -8.26
C ALA A 315 -22.44 4.86 -9.71
N GLU A 316 -23.26 5.87 -9.91
CA GLU A 316 -23.58 6.50 -11.18
C GLU A 316 -23.51 8.01 -11.02
N LEU A 317 -22.96 8.69 -12.03
CA LEU A 317 -22.95 10.15 -12.08
C LEU A 317 -23.49 10.57 -13.46
N PRO A 318 -24.53 11.41 -13.53
CA PRO A 318 -25.12 11.84 -14.79
C PRO A 318 -24.10 12.66 -15.60
N PHE A 319 -24.23 12.63 -16.93
CA PHE A 319 -23.31 13.35 -17.82
C PHE A 319 -23.28 14.85 -17.52
N GLU A 320 -24.43 15.40 -17.14
CA GLU A 320 -24.64 16.80 -16.83
C GLU A 320 -23.73 17.28 -15.70
N ALA A 321 -23.27 16.40 -14.80
CA ALA A 321 -22.31 16.71 -13.74
C ALA A 321 -20.96 17.20 -14.29
N PHE A 322 -20.61 16.80 -15.52
CA PHE A 322 -19.38 17.22 -16.19
C PHE A 322 -19.54 18.50 -17.02
N THR A 323 -20.77 18.91 -17.31
CA THR A 323 -21.08 20.11 -18.12
C THR A 323 -21.69 21.26 -17.31
N VAL A 324 -21.85 21.11 -16.00
CA VAL A 324 -22.31 22.20 -15.11
C VAL A 324 -21.40 23.42 -15.27
N LEU A 325 -21.99 24.62 -15.17
CA LEU A 325 -21.21 25.85 -15.07
C LEU A 325 -20.52 25.94 -13.71
N TRP A 326 -19.24 25.61 -13.71
CA TRP A 326 -18.39 25.63 -12.52
C TRP A 326 -17.98 27.05 -12.13
N THR A 327 -18.21 27.43 -10.87
CA THR A 327 -17.69 28.67 -10.27
C THR A 327 -16.32 28.47 -9.64
N ASP A 328 -16.08 27.28 -9.05
CA ASP A 328 -14.80 26.89 -8.47
C ASP A 328 -14.00 26.01 -9.44
N ARG A 329 -12.72 26.34 -9.62
CA ARG A 329 -11.82 25.61 -10.52
C ARG A 329 -11.34 24.29 -9.90
N GLU A 330 -11.02 24.28 -8.61
CA GLU A 330 -10.48 23.12 -7.92
C GLU A 330 -11.53 22.01 -7.80
N GLU A 331 -12.79 22.38 -7.52
CA GLU A 331 -13.90 21.42 -7.50
C GLU A 331 -14.12 20.77 -8.87
N ARG A 332 -14.16 21.58 -9.94
CA ARG A 332 -14.27 21.09 -11.32
C ARG A 332 -13.15 20.12 -11.67
N ASP A 333 -11.91 20.54 -11.43
CA ASP A 333 -10.72 19.74 -11.76
C ASP A 333 -10.72 18.45 -10.92
N GLY A 334 -11.20 18.50 -9.67
CA GLY A 334 -11.45 17.33 -8.82
C GLY A 334 -12.50 16.36 -9.37
N VAL A 335 -13.63 16.87 -9.87
CA VAL A 335 -14.67 16.03 -10.49
C VAL A 335 -14.17 15.36 -11.76
N LEU A 336 -13.46 16.09 -12.62
CA LEU A 336 -12.89 15.53 -13.85
C LEU A 336 -11.81 14.48 -13.54
N LEU A 337 -10.95 14.73 -12.55
CA LEU A 337 -9.92 13.79 -12.12
C LEU A 337 -10.52 12.48 -11.59
N ARG A 338 -11.54 12.56 -10.73
CA ARG A 338 -12.09 11.39 -10.01
C ARG A 338 -13.19 10.66 -10.81
N GLY A 339 -13.99 11.38 -11.60
CA GLY A 339 -15.16 10.84 -12.28
C GLY A 339 -14.94 10.39 -13.72
N LEU A 340 -14.15 11.14 -14.52
CA LEU A 340 -14.12 10.99 -15.98
C LEU A 340 -13.55 9.63 -16.42
N GLY A 341 -12.41 9.23 -15.85
CA GLY A 341 -11.76 7.95 -16.16
C GLY A 341 -12.59 6.73 -15.73
N ARG A 342 -13.34 6.82 -14.63
CA ARG A 342 -14.23 5.76 -14.15
C ARG A 342 -15.48 5.66 -15.01
N GLY A 343 -16.12 6.79 -15.32
CA GLY A 343 -17.33 6.84 -16.13
C GLY A 343 -17.11 6.35 -17.57
N ILE A 344 -15.96 6.69 -18.19
CA ILE A 344 -15.60 6.21 -19.53
C ILE A 344 -15.37 4.69 -19.54
N ARG A 345 -14.58 4.17 -18.59
CA ARG A 345 -14.28 2.72 -18.52
C ARG A 345 -15.51 1.88 -18.21
N ALA A 346 -16.45 2.41 -17.42
CA ALA A 346 -17.73 1.78 -17.16
C ALA A 346 -18.73 1.90 -18.33
N GLY A 347 -18.38 2.57 -19.43
CA GLY A 347 -19.27 2.77 -20.59
C GLY A 347 -20.40 3.77 -20.37
N ARG A 348 -20.41 4.49 -19.25
CA ARG A 348 -21.46 5.45 -18.88
C ARG A 348 -21.26 6.83 -19.51
N LEU A 349 -20.02 7.18 -19.84
CA LEU A 349 -19.67 8.43 -20.51
C LEU A 349 -19.15 8.12 -21.93
N PRO A 350 -19.95 8.35 -22.99
CA PRO A 350 -19.50 8.21 -24.37
C PRO A 350 -18.36 9.19 -24.64
N VAL A 351 -17.21 8.68 -25.11
CA VAL A 351 -15.98 9.48 -25.26
C VAL A 351 -16.19 10.63 -26.24
N GLU A 352 -16.89 10.37 -27.35
CA GLU A 352 -17.17 11.35 -28.39
C GLU A 352 -17.97 12.53 -27.82
N ARG A 353 -18.95 12.24 -26.95
CA ARG A 353 -19.74 13.26 -26.26
C ARG A 353 -18.89 14.04 -25.27
N VAL A 354 -18.02 13.37 -24.51
CA VAL A 354 -17.07 14.01 -23.59
C VAL A 354 -16.16 14.98 -24.33
N LEU A 355 -15.57 14.57 -25.46
CA LEU A 355 -14.69 15.43 -26.26
C LEU A 355 -15.41 16.63 -26.87
N ALA A 356 -16.72 16.49 -27.17
CA ALA A 356 -17.53 17.51 -27.82
C ALA A 356 -18.16 18.53 -26.86
N GLU A 357 -18.56 18.11 -25.65
CA GLU A 357 -19.38 18.94 -24.75
C GLU A 357 -18.66 19.33 -23.45
N VAL A 358 -17.69 18.54 -22.97
CA VAL A 358 -17.05 18.79 -21.67
C VAL A 358 -15.86 19.74 -21.83
N GLY A 359 -15.81 20.78 -20.98
CA GLY A 359 -14.74 21.76 -20.94
C GLY A 359 -14.25 22.04 -19.51
N PRO A 360 -13.08 22.69 -19.36
CA PRO A 360 -12.20 23.16 -20.42
C PRO A 360 -11.36 22.03 -21.02
N ALA A 361 -11.06 22.15 -22.31
CA ALA A 361 -10.32 21.15 -23.09
C ALA A 361 -9.03 20.67 -22.42
N GLU A 362 -8.22 21.57 -21.84
CA GLU A 362 -6.97 21.19 -21.16
C GLU A 362 -7.21 20.21 -20.00
N THR A 363 -8.16 20.50 -19.11
CA THR A 363 -8.46 19.64 -17.97
C THR A 363 -9.00 18.29 -18.44
N VAL A 364 -9.91 18.28 -19.41
CA VAL A 364 -10.43 17.05 -20.01
C VAL A 364 -9.29 16.18 -20.56
N LEU A 365 -8.43 16.76 -21.41
CA LEU A 365 -7.29 16.04 -22.00
C LEU A 365 -6.30 15.54 -20.95
N THR A 366 -6.18 16.23 -19.81
CA THR A 366 -5.28 15.84 -18.71
C THR A 366 -5.75 14.56 -18.02
N HIS A 367 -7.06 14.35 -17.91
CA HIS A 367 -7.69 13.26 -17.16
C HIS A 367 -8.30 12.16 -18.04
N LEU A 368 -8.20 12.26 -19.37
CA LEU A 368 -8.63 11.20 -20.28
C LEU A 368 -7.85 9.90 -20.04
N PRO A 369 -8.52 8.73 -19.96
CA PRO A 369 -7.86 7.44 -19.82
C PRO A 369 -7.28 6.99 -21.16
N LEU A 370 -6.07 7.48 -21.52
CA LEU A 370 -5.44 7.18 -22.82
C LEU A 370 -4.94 5.74 -22.95
N ASP A 371 -4.91 4.96 -21.86
CA ASP A 371 -4.73 3.52 -21.83
C ASP A 371 -5.96 2.75 -22.36
N HIS A 372 -7.14 3.37 -22.34
CA HIS A 372 -8.37 2.79 -22.87
C HIS A 372 -8.43 2.93 -24.40
N GLY A 373 -8.43 1.79 -25.11
CA GLY A 373 -8.36 1.72 -26.57
C GLY A 373 -9.38 2.60 -27.31
N PRO A 374 -10.70 2.52 -26.99
CA PRO A 374 -11.71 3.39 -27.59
C PRO A 374 -11.46 4.87 -27.36
N THR A 375 -10.98 5.25 -26.16
CA THR A 375 -10.65 6.64 -25.85
C THR A 375 -9.51 7.16 -26.70
N ARG A 376 -8.44 6.37 -26.81
CA ARG A 376 -7.29 6.70 -27.65
C ARG A 376 -7.72 6.85 -29.11
N LYS A 377 -8.53 5.92 -29.62
CA LYS A 377 -9.03 5.97 -31.00
C LYS A 377 -9.86 7.24 -31.26
N ALA A 378 -10.86 7.52 -30.43
CA ALA A 378 -11.71 8.71 -30.60
C ALA A 378 -10.89 10.01 -30.55
N LEU A 379 -9.87 10.09 -29.69
CA LEU A 379 -8.96 11.23 -29.66
C LEU A 379 -8.08 11.29 -30.92
N THR A 380 -7.53 10.17 -31.39
CA THR A 380 -6.75 10.11 -32.64
C THR A 380 -7.59 10.58 -33.83
N ASP A 381 -8.81 10.05 -34.00
CA ASP A 381 -9.72 10.42 -35.09
C ASP A 381 -10.04 11.92 -35.07
N LEU A 382 -10.15 12.53 -33.88
CA LEU A 382 -10.34 13.98 -33.73
C LEU A 382 -9.07 14.78 -34.11
N LEU A 383 -7.89 14.29 -33.74
CA LEU A 383 -6.61 14.96 -34.00
C LEU A 383 -6.19 14.90 -35.48
N ASP A 384 -6.72 13.97 -36.27
CA ASP A 384 -6.45 13.90 -37.72
C ASP A 384 -6.78 15.21 -38.44
N ALA A 385 -7.72 16.01 -37.93
CA ALA A 385 -8.03 17.34 -38.44
C ALA A 385 -6.85 18.33 -38.35
N LEU A 386 -5.92 18.17 -37.40
CA LEU A 386 -4.71 18.99 -37.30
C LEU A 386 -3.72 18.65 -38.43
N GLY A 387 -3.74 17.42 -38.94
CA GLY A 387 -2.89 16.93 -40.02
C GLY A 387 -1.38 17.00 -39.70
N THR A 388 -0.56 17.10 -40.73
CA THR A 388 0.90 17.22 -40.62
C THR A 388 1.41 18.66 -40.57
N ASP A 389 0.53 19.67 -40.62
CA ASP A 389 0.91 21.10 -40.58
C ASP A 389 1.39 21.49 -39.17
N PRO A 390 2.68 21.80 -38.97
CA PRO A 390 3.20 22.20 -37.66
C PRO A 390 2.51 23.43 -37.08
N VAL A 391 2.03 24.34 -37.94
CA VAL A 391 1.34 25.56 -37.49
C VAL A 391 0.04 25.23 -36.76
N ASN A 392 -0.68 24.18 -37.16
CA ASN A 392 -1.89 23.73 -36.45
C ASN A 392 -1.55 23.22 -35.05
N TRP A 393 -0.52 22.39 -34.91
CA TRP A 393 -0.10 21.82 -33.63
C TRP A 393 0.45 22.88 -32.66
N LEU A 394 1.26 23.81 -33.15
CA LEU A 394 1.77 24.92 -32.33
C LEU A 394 0.65 25.87 -31.89
N THR A 395 -0.33 26.10 -32.77
CA THR A 395 -1.52 26.91 -32.44
C THR A 395 -2.41 26.18 -31.42
N PHE A 396 -2.61 24.87 -31.58
CA PHE A 396 -3.32 24.02 -30.62
C PHE A 396 -2.67 24.11 -29.23
N TYR A 397 -1.35 23.93 -29.14
CA TYR A 397 -0.61 24.07 -27.87
C TYR A 397 -0.77 25.46 -27.24
N ALA A 398 -0.65 26.52 -28.04
CA ALA A 398 -0.79 27.90 -27.55
C ALA A 398 -2.17 28.18 -26.93
N ARG A 399 -3.23 27.63 -27.54
CA ARG A 399 -4.61 27.93 -27.17
C ARG A 399 -5.16 27.03 -26.06
N MET A 400 -4.59 25.85 -25.87
CA MET A 400 -5.04 24.84 -24.90
C MET A 400 -5.26 25.41 -23.49
N SER A 401 -4.31 26.17 -22.94
CA SER A 401 -4.41 26.73 -21.58
C SER A 401 -5.47 27.84 -21.42
N THR A 402 -5.93 28.41 -22.53
CA THR A 402 -6.93 29.49 -22.54
C THR A 402 -8.31 29.03 -23.05
N ALA A 403 -8.40 27.81 -23.57
CA ALA A 403 -9.61 27.26 -24.13
C ALA A 403 -10.61 26.96 -23.01
N ARG A 404 -11.71 27.71 -22.99
CA ARG A 404 -12.84 27.48 -22.07
C ARG A 404 -13.80 26.41 -22.57
N GLY A 405 -13.76 26.16 -23.88
CA GLY A 405 -14.61 25.22 -24.60
C GLY A 405 -14.16 23.77 -24.54
N SER A 406 -14.79 22.95 -25.36
CA SER A 406 -14.50 21.51 -25.48
C SER A 406 -13.26 21.22 -26.32
N VAL A 407 -12.84 19.95 -26.36
CA VAL A 407 -11.68 19.52 -27.16
C VAL A 407 -11.96 19.69 -28.65
N VAL A 408 -13.18 19.39 -29.10
CA VAL A 408 -13.61 19.59 -30.48
C VAL A 408 -13.52 21.07 -30.88
N GLU A 409 -13.99 21.97 -30.03
CA GLU A 409 -13.89 23.42 -30.28
C GLU A 409 -12.44 23.90 -30.35
N LEU A 410 -11.56 23.39 -29.48
CA LEU A 410 -10.12 23.70 -29.51
C LEU A 410 -9.46 23.25 -30.82
N VAL A 411 -9.77 22.05 -31.33
CA VAL A 411 -9.22 21.54 -32.60
C VAL A 411 -9.76 22.33 -33.80
N ALA A 412 -11.05 22.63 -33.82
CA ALA A 412 -11.66 23.46 -34.86
C ALA A 412 -11.05 24.88 -34.89
N ASP A 413 -10.83 25.47 -33.73
CA ASP A 413 -10.21 26.79 -33.59
C ASP A 413 -8.74 26.80 -34.04
N ALA A 414 -7.97 25.73 -33.72
CA ALA A 414 -6.58 25.60 -34.15
C ALA A 414 -6.40 25.45 -35.67
N THR A 415 -7.39 24.87 -36.37
CA THR A 415 -7.38 24.61 -37.82
C THR A 415 -8.01 25.74 -38.65
N ALA A 416 -8.73 26.67 -38.00
CA ALA A 416 -9.44 27.76 -38.66
C ALA A 416 -8.52 28.72 -39.45
N THR A 417 -8.67 28.74 -40.78
CA THR A 417 -7.83 29.53 -41.70
C THR A 417 -8.09 31.04 -41.68
N HIS A 418 -9.25 31.49 -41.19
CA HIS A 418 -9.62 32.90 -41.10
C HIS A 418 -9.00 33.63 -39.90
N THR A 419 -8.30 32.91 -39.00
CA THR A 419 -7.59 33.48 -37.84
C THR A 419 -6.10 33.74 -38.10
N ARG A 420 -5.70 33.91 -39.38
CA ARG A 420 -4.29 33.98 -39.84
C ARG A 420 -3.34 34.86 -39.01
N GLY A 421 -3.81 35.99 -38.46
CA GLY A 421 -3.00 36.88 -37.61
C GLY A 421 -2.68 36.34 -36.20
N ARG A 422 -3.27 35.21 -35.81
CA ARG A 422 -3.15 34.57 -34.47
C ARG A 422 -2.70 33.10 -34.54
N ARG A 423 -2.07 32.68 -35.64
CA ARG A 423 -1.46 31.34 -35.78
C ARG A 423 0.01 31.38 -35.36
N HIS A 424 0.51 30.30 -34.78
CA HIS A 424 1.88 30.20 -34.29
C HIS A 424 2.77 29.43 -35.27
N THR A 425 3.82 30.07 -35.78
CA THR A 425 4.83 29.45 -36.67
C THR A 425 6.10 29.04 -35.93
N SER A 426 6.18 29.32 -34.64
CA SER A 426 7.27 28.94 -33.74
C SER A 426 6.71 28.56 -32.38
N TRP A 427 7.50 27.82 -31.59
CA TRP A 427 7.08 27.31 -30.28
C TRP A 427 6.63 28.46 -29.35
N PRO A 428 5.41 28.43 -28.81
CA PRO A 428 4.93 29.44 -27.86
C PRO A 428 5.74 29.43 -26.56
N ARG A 429 6.33 30.58 -26.20
CA ARG A 429 7.15 30.77 -24.98
C ARG A 429 8.28 29.73 -24.87
N PRO A 430 9.27 29.77 -25.79
CA PRO A 430 10.33 28.78 -25.82
C PRO A 430 11.13 28.79 -24.52
N ALA A 431 11.42 27.60 -24.00
CA ALA A 431 12.23 27.40 -22.82
C ALA A 431 13.47 26.55 -23.16
N PRO A 432 14.63 26.84 -22.54
CA PRO A 432 15.80 25.98 -22.66
C PRO A 432 15.54 24.62 -21.99
N ALA A 433 16.28 23.60 -22.41
CA ALA A 433 16.35 22.35 -21.65
C ALA A 433 16.90 22.65 -20.24
N GLN A 434 16.36 21.99 -19.21
CA GLN A 434 16.84 22.11 -17.83
C GLN A 434 17.22 20.72 -17.33
N PHE A 435 18.37 20.63 -16.67
CA PHE A 435 18.93 19.38 -16.19
C PHE A 435 19.07 19.43 -14.66
N PRO A 436 18.67 18.36 -13.91
CA PRO A 436 18.02 17.14 -14.40
C PRO A 436 16.65 17.43 -15.05
N ALA A 437 16.22 16.54 -15.96
CA ALA A 437 14.92 16.69 -16.60
C ALA A 437 13.82 16.57 -15.53
N ALA A 438 13.06 17.65 -15.31
CA ALA A 438 11.87 17.60 -14.48
C ALA A 438 10.68 17.10 -15.32
N SER A 439 9.72 16.43 -14.68
CA SER A 439 8.51 15.97 -15.35
C SER A 439 7.76 17.15 -16.00
N PRO A 440 7.15 16.96 -17.18
CA PRO A 440 6.34 18.01 -17.79
C PRO A 440 5.14 18.33 -16.90
N GLU A 441 4.95 19.61 -16.60
CA GLU A 441 3.81 20.14 -15.84
C GLU A 441 2.80 20.85 -16.75
N HIS A 442 1.57 20.97 -16.24
CA HIS A 442 0.46 21.72 -16.86
C HIS A 442 0.25 21.37 -18.35
N THR A 443 -0.03 22.39 -19.17
CA THR A 443 -0.33 22.30 -20.59
C THR A 443 0.70 21.52 -21.39
N ARG A 444 1.98 21.56 -21.00
CA ARG A 444 3.03 20.82 -21.71
C ARG A 444 2.91 19.31 -21.48
N SER A 445 2.54 18.90 -20.26
CA SER A 445 2.25 17.49 -19.95
C SER A 445 1.08 16.99 -20.78
N THR A 446 0.00 17.75 -20.78
CA THR A 446 -1.24 17.44 -21.53
C THR A 446 -0.97 17.39 -23.02
N PHE A 447 -0.26 18.37 -23.58
CA PHE A 447 0.11 18.38 -24.99
C PHE A 447 0.92 17.15 -25.41
N LEU A 448 1.94 16.76 -24.64
CA LEU A 448 2.77 15.61 -25.00
C LEU A 448 1.99 14.29 -24.95
N LYS A 449 1.05 14.13 -24.00
CA LYS A 449 0.12 12.99 -23.94
C LYS A 449 -0.78 12.94 -25.18
N VAL A 450 -1.34 14.08 -25.58
CA VAL A 450 -2.20 14.20 -26.76
C VAL A 450 -1.40 13.97 -28.05
N PHE A 451 -0.21 14.56 -28.15
CA PHE A 451 0.70 14.42 -29.29
C PHE A 451 1.14 12.96 -29.48
N ALA A 452 1.27 12.19 -28.40
CA ALA A 452 1.57 10.75 -28.50
C ALA A 452 0.45 9.94 -29.21
N CYS A 453 -0.78 10.46 -29.27
CA CYS A 453 -1.92 9.86 -29.97
C CYS A 453 -2.00 10.24 -31.46
N ALA A 454 -1.19 11.20 -31.92
CA ALA A 454 -1.15 11.63 -33.32
C ALA A 454 -0.47 10.56 -34.21
N SER A 455 -0.76 10.60 -35.51
CA SER A 455 -0.09 9.74 -36.48
C SER A 455 1.43 9.93 -36.46
N GLU A 456 2.18 8.88 -36.80
CA GLU A 456 3.65 8.95 -36.85
C GLU A 456 4.15 10.00 -37.86
N GLU A 457 3.46 10.14 -38.99
CA GLU A 457 3.74 11.17 -40.00
C GLU A 457 3.58 12.59 -39.42
N ALA A 458 2.48 12.86 -38.70
CA ALA A 458 2.28 14.15 -38.05
C ALA A 458 3.34 14.41 -36.98
N ARG A 459 3.65 13.40 -36.15
CA ARG A 459 4.67 13.56 -35.12
C ARG A 459 6.04 13.91 -35.73
N THR A 460 6.44 13.19 -36.78
CA THR A 460 7.70 13.44 -37.51
C THR A 460 7.75 14.82 -38.17
N ALA A 461 6.63 15.31 -38.71
CA ALA A 461 6.56 16.63 -39.33
C ALA A 461 6.65 17.79 -38.31
N VAL A 462 6.13 17.59 -37.09
CA VAL A 462 5.99 18.66 -36.08
C VAL A 462 7.20 18.78 -35.15
N VAL A 463 7.86 17.66 -34.81
CA VAL A 463 9.02 17.67 -33.88
C VAL A 463 10.16 18.64 -34.23
N PRO A 464 10.46 18.99 -35.51
CA PRO A 464 11.48 20.00 -35.82
C PRO A 464 11.17 21.39 -35.25
N PHE A 465 9.92 21.67 -34.89
CA PHE A 465 9.45 22.96 -34.39
C PHE A 465 9.37 23.03 -32.86
N PHE A 466 9.73 21.95 -32.15
CA PHE A 466 9.74 21.92 -30.68
C PHE A 466 10.85 22.80 -30.11
N ASP A 467 10.61 23.40 -28.93
CA ASP A 467 11.69 24.03 -28.17
C ASP A 467 12.57 22.96 -27.48
N ALA A 468 13.73 23.37 -26.98
CA ALA A 468 14.68 22.46 -26.33
C ALA A 468 14.05 21.72 -25.12
N ARG A 469 13.16 22.38 -24.39
CA ARG A 469 12.44 21.77 -23.25
C ARG A 469 11.42 20.72 -23.68
N ALA A 470 10.65 20.95 -24.76
CA ALA A 470 9.71 19.97 -25.29
C ALA A 470 10.43 18.78 -25.91
N VAL A 471 11.56 19.00 -26.61
CA VAL A 471 12.45 17.92 -27.07
C VAL A 471 12.91 17.08 -25.88
N GLN A 472 13.38 17.71 -24.81
CA GLN A 472 13.80 17.01 -23.60
C GLN A 472 12.66 16.20 -22.99
N HIS A 473 11.47 16.77 -22.82
CA HIS A 473 10.36 16.05 -22.21
C HIS A 473 9.85 14.91 -23.09
N LEU A 474 9.81 15.09 -24.42
CA LEU A 474 9.42 14.03 -25.34
C LEU A 474 10.39 12.85 -25.24
N LEU A 475 11.70 13.10 -25.27
CA LEU A 475 12.72 12.06 -25.23
C LEU A 475 12.86 11.41 -23.84
N ALA A 476 12.72 12.18 -22.76
CA ALA A 476 12.92 11.68 -21.40
C ALA A 476 11.67 11.01 -20.79
N PHE A 477 10.45 11.42 -21.20
CA PHE A 477 9.20 10.93 -20.58
C PHE A 477 8.20 10.37 -21.60
N GLY A 478 8.32 10.69 -22.89
CA GLY A 478 7.33 10.33 -23.91
C GLY A 478 7.57 8.99 -24.62
N ASN A 479 8.76 8.39 -24.48
CA ASN A 479 9.18 7.15 -25.16
C ASN A 479 8.77 7.11 -26.65
N PRO A 480 9.24 8.05 -27.48
CA PRO A 480 8.83 8.12 -28.89
C PRO A 480 9.34 6.93 -29.69
N SER A 481 8.61 6.59 -30.75
CA SER A 481 9.00 5.55 -31.70
C SER A 481 10.37 5.85 -32.34
N PRO A 482 11.08 4.82 -32.85
CA PRO A 482 12.39 5.01 -33.48
C PRO A 482 12.39 6.05 -34.61
N GLU A 483 11.32 6.12 -35.41
CA GLU A 483 11.20 7.09 -36.51
C GLU A 483 11.08 8.53 -36.02
N VAL A 484 10.17 8.78 -35.06
CA VAL A 484 10.00 10.12 -34.46
C VAL A 484 11.29 10.56 -33.77
N ARG A 485 11.98 9.63 -33.09
CA ARG A 485 13.27 9.91 -32.46
C ARG A 485 14.35 10.27 -33.48
N ALA A 486 14.44 9.54 -34.58
CA ALA A 486 15.38 9.86 -35.66
C ALA A 486 15.09 11.25 -36.24
N ALA A 487 13.82 11.63 -36.40
CA ALA A 487 13.41 12.96 -36.85
C ALA A 487 13.80 14.07 -35.85
N VAL A 488 13.60 13.84 -34.54
CA VAL A 488 14.04 14.76 -33.49
C VAL A 488 15.56 14.96 -33.53
N VAL A 489 16.33 13.87 -33.62
CA VAL A 489 17.80 13.95 -33.69
C VAL A 489 18.26 14.63 -34.98
N ALA A 490 17.62 14.37 -36.12
CA ALA A 490 17.94 15.03 -37.38
C ALA A 490 17.69 16.55 -37.35
N ALA A 491 16.64 16.99 -36.66
CA ALA A 491 16.29 18.40 -36.55
C ALA A 491 17.11 19.18 -35.51
N HIS A 492 17.37 18.57 -34.34
CA HIS A 492 17.95 19.25 -33.17
C HIS A 492 19.40 18.85 -32.86
N GLY A 493 19.93 17.85 -33.55
CA GLY A 493 21.32 17.40 -33.47
C GLY A 493 21.75 16.95 -32.07
N LEU A 494 22.96 17.34 -31.67
CA LEU A 494 23.59 16.97 -30.39
C LEU A 494 22.73 17.38 -29.18
N SER A 495 22.00 18.50 -29.26
CA SER A 495 21.16 18.97 -28.16
C SER A 495 20.05 17.97 -27.79
N ALA A 496 19.45 17.29 -28.78
CA ALA A 496 18.48 16.23 -28.55
C ALA A 496 19.12 14.98 -27.92
N GLN A 497 20.33 14.61 -28.37
CA GLN A 497 21.05 13.46 -27.81
C GLN A 497 21.42 13.69 -26.34
N VAL A 498 21.88 14.91 -25.99
CA VAL A 498 22.14 15.31 -24.59
C VAL A 498 20.85 15.33 -23.77
N ALA A 499 19.75 15.85 -24.34
CA ALA A 499 18.45 15.84 -23.67
C ALA A 499 17.94 14.42 -23.38
N MET A 500 18.15 13.48 -24.31
CA MET A 500 17.83 12.06 -24.13
C MET A 500 18.72 11.41 -23.06
N ALA A 501 19.99 11.76 -23.00
CA ALA A 501 20.92 11.28 -21.96
C ALA A 501 20.57 11.78 -20.55
N GLY A 502 19.93 12.95 -20.45
CA GLY A 502 19.51 13.55 -19.18
C GLY A 502 18.30 12.91 -18.49
N GLY A 503 17.67 11.89 -19.09
CA GLY A 503 16.53 11.18 -18.51
C GLY A 503 16.94 10.02 -17.59
N CYS A 504 16.22 9.84 -16.47
CA CYS A 504 16.47 8.76 -15.52
C CYS A 504 15.83 7.41 -15.92
N ALA A 505 14.68 7.45 -16.62
CA ALA A 505 13.95 6.26 -17.06
C ALA A 505 14.24 5.98 -18.53
N ARG A 506 15.08 4.97 -18.82
CA ARG A 506 15.48 4.59 -20.18
C ARG A 506 15.49 3.07 -20.36
N SER A 507 15.19 2.63 -21.57
CA SER A 507 15.35 1.23 -21.97
C SER A 507 16.83 0.88 -22.19
N ASP A 508 17.18 -0.41 -22.10
CA ASP A 508 18.54 -0.91 -22.40
C ASP A 508 18.95 -0.62 -23.85
N VAL A 509 17.99 -0.55 -24.76
CA VAL A 509 18.24 -0.24 -26.18
C VAL A 509 18.65 1.22 -26.34
N GLU A 510 17.97 2.14 -25.66
CA GLU A 510 18.30 3.58 -25.63
C GLU A 510 19.66 3.85 -25.02
N LEU A 511 19.93 3.22 -23.87
CA LEU A 511 21.20 3.39 -23.20
C LEU A 511 22.35 2.92 -24.11
N ARG A 512 22.20 1.76 -24.77
CA ARG A 512 23.20 1.26 -25.73
C ARG A 512 23.42 2.22 -26.88
N TYR A 513 22.35 2.71 -27.51
CA TYR A 513 22.43 3.70 -28.57
C TYR A 513 23.22 4.95 -28.14
N LEU A 514 22.91 5.51 -26.98
CA LEU A 514 23.59 6.72 -26.48
C LEU A 514 25.07 6.48 -26.17
N LEU A 515 25.41 5.32 -25.58
CA LEU A 515 26.80 4.96 -25.28
C LEU A 515 27.61 4.70 -26.56
N ASP A 516 26.97 4.29 -27.66
CA ASP A 516 27.62 4.04 -28.96
C ASP A 516 27.96 5.33 -29.73
N LEU A 517 27.29 6.45 -29.42
CA LEU A 517 27.59 7.74 -30.04
C LEU A 517 29.01 8.24 -29.73
N ALA A 518 29.55 7.87 -28.56
CA ALA A 518 30.85 8.33 -28.07
C ALA A 518 31.01 9.86 -28.03
N GLU A 519 29.91 10.62 -27.97
CA GLU A 519 29.91 12.07 -27.93
C GLU A 519 30.21 12.59 -26.51
N PRO A 520 31.24 13.43 -26.30
CA PRO A 520 31.63 13.91 -24.96
C PRO A 520 30.49 14.50 -24.11
N ALA A 521 29.64 15.33 -24.72
CA ALA A 521 28.52 15.97 -24.03
C ALA A 521 27.44 14.94 -23.62
N VAL A 522 27.25 13.89 -24.43
CA VAL A 522 26.31 12.80 -24.13
C VAL A 522 26.85 11.94 -22.99
N ASP A 523 28.12 11.56 -23.04
CA ASP A 523 28.80 10.80 -21.97
C ASP A 523 28.75 11.55 -20.63
N ALA A 524 28.98 12.87 -20.64
CA ALA A 524 28.91 13.72 -19.45
C ALA A 524 27.48 13.80 -18.88
N ALA A 525 26.46 13.96 -19.73
CA ALA A 525 25.07 13.97 -19.31
C ALA A 525 24.61 12.61 -18.77
N LEU A 526 25.02 11.51 -19.42
CA LEU A 526 24.78 10.15 -18.97
C LEU A 526 25.40 9.89 -17.60
N PHE A 527 26.61 10.38 -17.36
CA PHE A 527 27.27 10.23 -16.07
C PHE A 527 26.60 11.07 -14.97
N ARG A 528 26.18 12.31 -15.29
CA ARG A 528 25.58 13.24 -14.32
C ARG A 528 24.17 12.85 -13.90
N HIS A 529 23.34 12.48 -14.87
CA HIS A 529 21.89 12.31 -14.67
C HIS A 529 21.41 10.88 -14.92
N GLY A 530 22.23 10.05 -15.57
CA GLY A 530 21.85 8.72 -15.95
C GLY A 530 22.12 7.67 -14.88
N CYS A 531 21.21 6.69 -14.78
CA CYS A 531 21.46 5.45 -14.07
C CYS A 531 22.38 4.55 -14.90
N LEU A 532 23.68 4.80 -14.82
CA LEU A 532 24.71 3.95 -15.42
C LEU A 532 25.06 2.80 -14.48
N ASP A 533 25.26 1.61 -15.04
CA ASP A 533 25.89 0.53 -14.30
C ASP A 533 27.37 0.84 -14.03
N ARG A 534 27.96 0.07 -13.11
CA ARG A 534 29.34 0.24 -12.70
C ARG A 534 30.32 0.11 -13.87
N ALA A 535 30.09 -0.82 -14.80
CA ALA A 535 30.99 -1.07 -15.92
C ALA A 535 30.99 0.10 -16.92
N ALA A 536 29.82 0.70 -17.17
CA ALA A 536 29.67 1.88 -17.99
C ALA A 536 30.34 3.10 -17.35
N CYS A 537 30.15 3.34 -16.05
CA CYS A 537 30.86 4.38 -15.31
C CYS A 537 32.39 4.21 -15.42
N GLU A 538 32.89 3.00 -15.22
CA GLU A 538 34.33 2.71 -15.29
C GLU A 538 34.88 2.99 -16.68
N ARG A 539 34.16 2.52 -17.70
CA ARG A 539 34.51 2.76 -19.09
C ARG A 539 34.60 4.26 -19.40
N LEU A 540 33.61 5.04 -19.01
CA LEU A 540 33.57 6.49 -19.25
C LEU A 540 34.70 7.22 -18.53
N LEU A 541 34.88 6.95 -17.24
CA LEU A 541 35.93 7.56 -16.43
C LEU A 541 37.34 7.13 -16.86
N ALA A 542 37.49 5.95 -17.46
CA ALA A 542 38.73 5.52 -18.08
C ALA A 542 38.92 6.08 -19.50
N GLY A 543 37.95 6.79 -20.07
CA GLY A 543 38.01 7.27 -21.46
C GLY A 543 38.02 6.15 -22.50
N ARG A 544 37.50 4.96 -22.17
CA ARG A 544 37.44 3.81 -23.08
C ARG A 544 36.22 3.90 -23.98
N LEU A 545 36.39 3.67 -25.28
CA LEU A 545 35.29 3.67 -26.24
C LEU A 545 34.64 2.29 -26.30
N ARG A 546 33.33 2.24 -26.54
CA ARG A 546 32.58 0.97 -26.61
C ARG A 546 32.95 0.14 -27.85
N ALA A 547 33.29 0.78 -28.96
CA ALA A 547 33.79 0.14 -30.17
C ALA A 547 35.27 -0.32 -30.08
N GLY A 548 35.92 -0.12 -28.93
CA GLY A 548 37.35 -0.37 -28.72
C GLY A 548 38.19 0.90 -28.86
N GLY A 549 39.35 0.91 -28.19
CA GLY A 549 40.24 2.07 -28.11
C GLY A 549 40.02 2.94 -26.87
N SER A 550 40.94 3.89 -26.67
CA SER A 550 40.96 4.83 -25.55
C SER A 550 41.18 6.26 -26.04
N ARG A 551 40.49 7.21 -25.42
CA ARG A 551 40.71 8.65 -25.56
C ARG A 551 41.05 9.29 -24.21
N PRO A 552 41.67 10.48 -24.19
CA PRO A 552 41.69 11.31 -22.99
C PRO A 552 40.27 11.52 -22.46
N VAL A 553 40.12 11.56 -21.13
CA VAL A 553 38.80 11.81 -20.53
C VAL A 553 38.33 13.21 -20.95
N PRO A 554 37.14 13.36 -21.55
CA PRO A 554 36.71 14.65 -22.07
C PRO A 554 36.52 15.72 -20.97
N GLY A 555 36.78 16.98 -21.32
CA GLY A 555 36.66 18.10 -20.40
C GLY A 555 35.24 18.30 -19.86
N GLU A 556 34.23 17.95 -20.65
CA GLU A 556 32.82 17.98 -20.27
C GLU A 556 32.53 17.01 -19.11
N LEU A 557 33.12 15.81 -19.14
CA LEU A 557 32.97 14.82 -18.07
C LEU A 557 33.75 15.24 -16.82
N LEU A 558 34.93 15.84 -16.97
CA LEU A 558 35.69 16.40 -15.85
C LEU A 558 34.94 17.57 -15.18
N ALA A 559 34.32 18.46 -15.96
CA ALA A 559 33.50 19.54 -15.43
C ALA A 559 32.32 19.02 -14.60
N VAL A 560 31.70 17.92 -15.02
CA VAL A 560 30.64 17.23 -14.29
C VAL A 560 31.13 16.63 -12.96
N LEU A 561 32.32 16.02 -12.94
CA LEU A 561 32.95 15.55 -11.70
C LEU A 561 33.31 16.69 -10.75
N ASP A 562 33.60 17.87 -11.30
CA ASP A 562 34.05 19.04 -10.58
C ASP A 562 32.91 19.91 -10.02
N ASP A 563 31.68 19.74 -10.52
CA ASP A 563 30.50 20.54 -10.17
C ASP A 563 30.03 20.37 -8.71
N PRO A 564 30.30 21.32 -7.79
CA PRO A 564 30.01 21.15 -6.36
C PRO A 564 28.53 20.83 -6.05
N ASP A 565 27.61 21.25 -6.91
CA ASP A 565 26.16 21.05 -6.73
C ASP A 565 25.72 19.64 -7.15
N ALA A 566 26.55 18.91 -7.91
CA ALA A 566 26.26 17.54 -8.29
C ALA A 566 26.47 16.58 -7.10
N THR A 567 25.39 15.90 -6.70
CA THR A 567 25.40 14.88 -5.65
C THR A 567 25.63 13.51 -6.28
N TYR A 568 26.79 12.91 -6.02
CA TYR A 568 27.10 11.55 -6.47
C TYR A 568 27.12 10.59 -5.28
N ASP A 569 26.61 9.38 -5.47
CA ASP A 569 26.93 8.31 -4.54
C ASP A 569 28.44 8.03 -4.61
N ARG A 570 29.02 7.75 -3.44
CA ARG A 570 30.44 7.43 -3.31
C ARG A 570 30.81 6.20 -4.13
N THR A 571 29.90 5.23 -4.27
CA THR A 571 30.13 4.04 -5.10
C THR A 571 30.36 4.42 -6.57
N THR A 572 29.61 5.38 -7.11
CA THR A 572 29.76 5.87 -8.48
C THR A 572 31.10 6.55 -8.70
N LEU A 573 31.52 7.42 -7.77
CA LEU A 573 32.81 8.11 -7.86
C LEU A 573 34.00 7.14 -7.75
N THR A 574 33.93 6.18 -6.85
CA THR A 574 35.05 5.25 -6.58
C THR A 574 35.31 4.28 -7.72
N VAL A 575 34.38 4.14 -8.67
CA VAL A 575 34.65 3.45 -9.95
C VAL A 575 35.83 4.08 -10.70
N GLY A 576 36.00 5.41 -10.60
CA GLY A 576 37.10 6.11 -11.26
C GLY A 576 38.49 5.90 -10.65
N LEU A 577 38.61 5.20 -9.50
CA LEU A 577 39.91 4.93 -8.88
C LEU A 577 40.85 4.14 -9.80
N GLY A 578 40.30 3.33 -10.71
CA GLY A 578 41.07 2.56 -11.70
C GLY A 578 41.25 3.25 -13.06
N SER A 579 40.84 4.51 -13.23
CA SER A 579 40.89 5.17 -14.54
C SER A 579 42.31 5.45 -15.04
N GLY A 580 43.22 5.73 -14.11
CA GLY A 580 44.59 6.21 -14.37
C GLY A 580 44.69 7.61 -14.98
N ASP A 581 43.56 8.27 -15.22
CA ASP A 581 43.51 9.62 -15.77
C ASP A 581 43.77 10.65 -14.67
N LEU A 582 44.72 11.55 -14.91
CA LEU A 582 45.13 12.55 -13.91
C LEU A 582 43.99 13.54 -13.57
N GLY A 583 43.16 13.92 -14.54
CA GLY A 583 42.02 14.80 -14.32
C GLY A 583 40.99 14.15 -13.41
N VAL A 584 40.61 12.91 -13.72
CA VAL A 584 39.69 12.13 -12.88
C VAL A 584 40.24 11.93 -11.47
N ALA A 585 41.51 11.55 -11.33
CA ALA A 585 42.13 11.34 -10.03
C ALA A 585 42.10 12.60 -9.14
N ARG A 586 42.34 13.79 -9.72
CA ARG A 586 42.22 15.08 -9.02
C ARG A 586 40.80 15.37 -8.57
N SER A 587 39.83 15.22 -9.48
CA SER A 587 38.42 15.43 -9.16
C SER A 587 37.95 14.50 -8.05
N LEU A 588 38.36 13.22 -8.09
CA LEU A 588 38.03 12.23 -7.06
C LEU A 588 38.62 12.59 -5.71
N LEU A 589 39.89 12.98 -5.61
CA LEU A 589 40.50 13.34 -4.32
C LEU A 589 39.87 14.59 -3.71
N ARG A 590 39.47 15.56 -4.55
CA ARG A 590 38.77 16.76 -4.08
C ARG A 590 37.36 16.46 -3.56
N ARG A 591 36.64 15.53 -4.20
CA ARG A 591 35.26 15.13 -3.82
C ARG A 591 35.23 14.13 -2.67
N LEU A 592 36.14 13.16 -2.72
CA LEU A 592 36.28 12.10 -1.73
C LEU A 592 37.37 12.49 -0.74
N TRP A 593 37.05 13.51 0.08
CA TRP A 593 37.96 14.12 1.06
C TRP A 593 38.78 13.09 1.88
N TRP A 594 38.21 11.91 2.13
CA TRP A 594 38.98 10.73 2.55
C TRP A 594 38.60 9.47 1.79
N LEU A 595 39.58 8.85 1.13
CA LEU A 595 39.58 7.41 0.83
C LEU A 595 39.90 6.67 2.13
N HIS A 596 39.01 5.80 2.60
CA HIS A 596 39.12 5.12 3.89
C HIS A 596 40.11 3.95 3.83
N LEU A 597 40.18 3.24 2.71
CA LEU A 597 40.91 1.98 2.60
C LEU A 597 42.31 2.19 2.00
N PRO A 598 43.35 1.51 2.53
CA PRO A 598 44.66 1.49 1.90
C PRO A 598 44.62 1.02 0.44
N ALA A 599 43.83 -0.03 0.15
CA ALA A 599 43.65 -0.58 -1.19
C ALA A 599 43.18 0.49 -2.20
N SER A 600 42.17 1.28 -1.85
CA SER A 600 41.64 2.34 -2.73
C SER A 600 42.65 3.44 -3.05
N ARG A 601 43.49 3.82 -2.06
CA ARG A 601 44.55 4.82 -2.26
C ARG A 601 45.66 4.26 -3.17
N LEU A 602 46.07 3.02 -2.92
CA LEU A 602 47.07 2.33 -3.73
C LEU A 602 46.57 2.09 -5.17
N ARG A 603 45.29 1.72 -5.34
CA ARG A 603 44.66 1.53 -6.65
C ARG A 603 44.72 2.80 -7.50
N LEU A 604 44.40 3.95 -6.91
CA LEU A 604 44.52 5.25 -7.57
C LEU A 604 45.96 5.53 -8.01
N LEU A 605 46.94 5.35 -7.11
CA LEU A 605 48.34 5.64 -7.42
C LEU A 605 48.93 4.71 -8.48
N VAL A 606 48.64 3.40 -8.40
CA VAL A 606 49.07 2.41 -9.40
C VAL A 606 48.47 2.74 -10.76
N ALA A 607 47.15 2.98 -10.83
CA ALA A 607 46.49 3.30 -12.10
C ALA A 607 47.03 4.58 -12.73
N VAL A 608 47.26 5.64 -11.94
CA VAL A 608 47.84 6.91 -12.44
C VAL A 608 49.27 6.71 -12.93
N TRP A 609 50.09 5.93 -12.23
CA TRP A 609 51.46 5.64 -12.68
C TRP A 609 51.44 4.87 -14.00
N GLU A 610 50.63 3.81 -14.10
CA GLU A 610 50.56 2.95 -15.29
C GLU A 610 50.15 3.72 -16.55
N ARG A 611 49.20 4.64 -16.43
CA ARG A 611 48.66 5.38 -17.57
C ARG A 611 49.38 6.70 -17.85
N SER A 612 49.68 7.47 -16.82
CA SER A 612 50.15 8.87 -16.92
C SER A 612 51.60 9.06 -16.44
N GLY A 613 52.25 8.00 -15.98
CA GLY A 613 53.66 8.00 -15.59
C GLY A 613 53.95 8.58 -14.19
N PRO A 614 55.22 8.55 -13.77
CA PRO A 614 55.65 8.94 -12.42
C PRO A 614 55.45 10.43 -12.11
N ASP A 615 55.51 11.32 -13.11
CA ASP A 615 55.29 12.76 -12.92
C ASP A 615 53.84 13.07 -12.51
N ALA A 616 52.87 12.41 -13.14
CA ALA A 616 51.46 12.54 -12.75
C ALA A 616 51.22 12.06 -11.31
N VAL A 617 51.94 11.02 -10.85
CA VAL A 617 51.89 10.58 -9.45
C VAL A 617 52.41 11.67 -8.51
N ARG A 618 53.52 12.34 -8.85
CA ARG A 618 54.05 13.47 -8.05
C ARG A 618 53.02 14.59 -7.92
N GLU A 619 52.30 14.90 -8.99
CA GLU A 619 51.23 15.90 -8.97
C GLU A 619 50.08 15.50 -8.05
N ILE A 620 49.72 14.22 -7.98
CA ILE A 620 48.72 13.70 -7.03
C ILE A 620 49.23 13.77 -5.59
N LEU A 621 50.48 13.38 -5.33
CA LEU A 621 51.07 13.40 -3.99
C LEU A 621 51.16 14.83 -3.40
N ALA A 622 51.22 15.85 -4.26
CA ALA A 622 51.20 17.25 -3.85
C ALA A 622 49.82 17.74 -3.36
N THR A 623 48.74 16.99 -3.54
CA THR A 623 47.36 17.46 -3.25
C THR A 623 46.91 17.39 -1.78
N ASP A 624 47.81 17.14 -0.82
CA ASP A 624 47.55 17.05 0.64
C ASP A 624 46.34 16.17 1.11
N HIS A 625 45.70 15.44 0.20
CA HIS A 625 44.53 14.58 0.47
C HIS A 625 44.90 13.13 0.83
N LEU A 626 46.18 12.76 0.75
CA LEU A 626 46.71 11.43 1.06
C LEU A 626 47.51 11.43 2.37
N PRO A 627 47.53 10.31 3.14
CA PRO A 627 48.32 10.25 4.37
C PRO A 627 49.82 10.46 4.15
N ASP A 628 50.48 11.21 5.04
CA ASP A 628 51.91 11.53 4.96
C ASP A 628 52.83 10.31 4.87
N THR A 629 52.44 9.21 5.51
CA THR A 629 53.19 7.95 5.49
C THR A 629 53.15 7.30 4.11
N LEU A 630 51.98 7.31 3.45
CA LEU A 630 51.82 6.82 2.09
C LEU A 630 52.55 7.73 1.09
N ARG A 631 52.46 9.06 1.27
CA ARG A 631 53.14 10.04 0.43
C ARG A 631 54.66 9.84 0.41
N ARG A 632 55.30 9.88 1.58
CA ARG A 632 56.76 9.69 1.70
C ARG A 632 57.24 8.35 1.15
N ARG A 633 56.47 7.27 1.41
CA ARG A 633 56.79 5.94 0.87
C ARG A 633 56.68 5.90 -0.65
N THR A 634 55.65 6.52 -1.23
CA THR A 634 55.45 6.55 -2.69
C THR A 634 56.53 7.41 -3.37
N GLU A 635 56.94 8.53 -2.77
CA GLU A 635 58.06 9.37 -3.25
C GLU A 635 59.37 8.60 -3.34
N GLN A 636 59.67 7.75 -2.35
CA GLN A 636 60.85 6.87 -2.37
C GLN A 636 60.74 5.79 -3.46
N LEU A 637 59.55 5.26 -3.70
CA LEU A 637 59.34 4.28 -4.78
C LEU A 637 59.49 4.92 -6.16
N LEU A 638 59.10 6.19 -6.34
CA LEU A 638 59.26 6.91 -7.62
C LEU A 638 60.72 7.10 -8.06
N THR A 639 61.69 6.95 -7.17
CA THR A 639 63.14 7.04 -7.48
C THR A 639 63.79 5.68 -7.67
N THR A 640 63.05 4.58 -7.46
CA THR A 640 63.55 3.21 -7.57
C THR A 640 63.10 2.60 -8.92
N PRO A 641 63.97 1.85 -9.64
CA PRO A 641 63.61 1.23 -10.92
C PRO A 641 62.37 0.32 -10.85
N ASP A 642 62.23 -0.45 -9.77
CA ASP A 642 61.12 -1.40 -9.55
C ASP A 642 60.00 -0.84 -8.65
N GLY A 643 59.89 0.50 -8.58
CA GLY A 643 58.95 1.19 -7.69
C GLY A 643 57.48 0.88 -7.98
N LEU A 644 57.10 0.82 -9.26
CA LEU A 644 55.73 0.50 -9.68
C LEU A 644 55.36 -0.95 -9.32
N GLU A 645 56.27 -1.90 -9.55
CA GLU A 645 56.03 -3.30 -9.21
C GLU A 645 55.89 -3.48 -7.69
N SER A 646 56.70 -2.77 -6.91
CA SER A 646 56.57 -2.73 -5.46
C SER A 646 55.24 -2.15 -4.97
N LEU A 647 54.65 -1.18 -5.69
CA LEU A 647 53.30 -0.67 -5.40
C LEU A 647 52.20 -1.67 -5.80
N ARG A 648 52.37 -2.38 -6.92
CA ARG A 648 51.43 -3.45 -7.33
C ARG A 648 51.39 -4.59 -6.32
N CYS A 649 52.55 -5.03 -5.81
CA CYS A 649 52.61 -6.02 -4.74
C CYS A 649 51.87 -5.53 -3.49
N GLN A 650 52.08 -4.27 -3.07
CA GLN A 650 51.35 -3.70 -1.93
C GLN A 650 49.84 -3.58 -2.17
N LEU A 651 49.42 -3.25 -3.40
CA LEU A 651 48.01 -3.23 -3.77
C LEU A 651 47.40 -4.63 -3.69
N ALA A 652 48.08 -5.63 -4.25
CA ALA A 652 47.65 -7.03 -4.20
C ALA A 652 47.54 -7.53 -2.74
N ASP A 653 48.51 -7.20 -1.89
CA ASP A 653 48.47 -7.52 -0.46
C ASP A 653 47.29 -6.86 0.24
N ALA A 654 47.01 -5.57 -0.06
CA ALA A 654 45.92 -4.81 0.54
C ALA A 654 44.52 -5.25 0.06
N GLU A 655 44.41 -5.77 -1.16
CA GLU A 655 43.18 -6.34 -1.74
C GLU A 655 43.00 -7.83 -1.44
N SER A 656 44.00 -8.46 -0.83
CA SER A 656 43.94 -9.88 -0.48
C SER A 656 42.73 -10.18 0.42
N PRO A 657 42.08 -11.35 0.26
CA PRO A 657 40.98 -11.76 1.13
C PRO A 657 41.34 -11.73 2.62
N ALA A 658 42.61 -12.01 2.95
CA ALA A 658 43.13 -11.95 4.32
C ALA A 658 43.15 -10.50 4.86
N ALA A 659 43.65 -9.54 4.08
CA ALA A 659 43.70 -8.14 4.49
C ALA A 659 42.31 -7.52 4.61
N LEU A 660 41.40 -7.82 3.67
CA LEU A 660 40.02 -7.35 3.72
C LEU A 660 39.24 -7.96 4.90
N THR A 661 39.42 -9.27 5.16
CA THR A 661 38.84 -9.92 6.34
C THR A 661 39.38 -9.29 7.63
N ALA A 662 40.70 -9.10 7.74
CA ALA A 662 41.31 -8.45 8.91
C ALA A 662 40.78 -7.03 9.12
N TYR A 663 40.58 -6.27 8.05
CA TYR A 663 39.94 -4.94 8.12
C TYR A 663 38.52 -5.02 8.68
N LEU A 664 37.71 -5.96 8.20
CA LEU A 664 36.32 -6.13 8.64
C LEU A 664 36.21 -6.69 10.08
N THR A 665 37.16 -7.51 10.53
CA THR A 665 37.15 -8.16 11.86
C THR A 665 37.92 -7.41 12.95
N ALA A 666 38.68 -6.36 12.61
CA ALA A 666 39.41 -5.56 13.60
C ALA A 666 38.53 -5.11 14.81
N PRO A 667 39.08 -4.97 16.02
CA PRO A 667 38.31 -4.84 17.27
C PRO A 667 37.65 -3.45 17.51
N ALA A 668 37.47 -2.62 16.49
CA ALA A 668 36.83 -1.31 16.62
C ALA A 668 35.29 -1.35 16.51
N ASP A 669 34.62 -0.51 17.30
CA ASP A 669 33.18 -0.56 17.67
C ASP A 669 32.12 -0.46 16.53
N ARG A 670 32.49 -0.50 15.25
CA ARG A 670 31.52 -0.30 14.14
C ARG A 670 31.78 -1.19 12.91
N PRO A 671 31.50 -2.50 12.98
CA PRO A 671 31.64 -3.41 11.83
C PRO A 671 30.73 -3.03 10.65
N HIS A 672 29.49 -2.59 10.91
CA HIS A 672 28.57 -2.09 9.88
C HIS A 672 29.17 -0.90 9.10
N GLU A 673 29.82 0.02 9.81
CA GLU A 673 30.44 1.19 9.16
C GLU A 673 31.61 0.78 8.26
N ARG A 674 32.42 -0.21 8.68
CA ARG A 674 33.52 -0.75 7.87
C ARG A 674 33.03 -1.48 6.64
N LEU A 675 32.00 -2.31 6.77
CA LEU A 675 31.36 -2.98 5.64
C LEU A 675 30.80 -1.94 4.66
N ARG A 676 30.14 -0.89 5.16
CA ARG A 676 29.65 0.23 4.36
C ARG A 676 30.79 0.97 3.65
N ARG A 677 31.93 1.22 4.33
CA ARG A 677 33.12 1.85 3.73
C ARG A 677 33.77 0.97 2.65
N LEU A 678 33.86 -0.34 2.90
CA LEU A 678 34.37 -1.31 1.93
C LEU A 678 33.53 -1.31 0.64
N ARG A 679 32.21 -1.38 0.80
CA ARG A 679 31.28 -1.36 -0.33
C ARG A 679 31.22 -0.01 -1.04
N SER A 680 31.26 1.09 -0.28
CA SER A 680 31.22 2.44 -0.86
C SER A 680 32.46 2.78 -1.69
N GLU A 681 33.57 2.06 -1.47
CA GLU A 681 34.79 2.13 -2.28
C GLU A 681 34.87 1.03 -3.35
N GLY A 682 33.75 0.35 -3.59
CA GLY A 682 33.59 -0.59 -4.69
C GLY A 682 34.31 -1.92 -4.49
N LEU A 683 34.79 -2.23 -3.30
CA LEU A 683 35.33 -3.56 -2.99
C LEU A 683 34.19 -4.51 -2.61
N THR A 684 34.29 -5.76 -3.05
CA THR A 684 33.36 -6.82 -2.66
C THR A 684 33.81 -7.45 -1.35
N PRO A 685 32.89 -7.80 -0.43
CA PRO A 685 33.25 -8.59 0.74
C PRO A 685 33.96 -9.89 0.31
N PRO A 686 35.04 -10.31 0.98
CA PRO A 686 35.75 -11.53 0.64
C PRO A 686 34.94 -12.76 1.11
N TRP A 687 33.89 -13.10 0.37
CA TRP A 687 32.86 -14.05 0.80
C TRP A 687 33.40 -15.41 1.24
N GLU A 688 34.38 -15.97 0.53
CA GLU A 688 35.00 -17.25 0.90
C GLU A 688 35.76 -17.15 2.23
N ALA A 689 36.57 -16.09 2.41
CA ALA A 689 37.31 -15.87 3.65
C ALA A 689 36.39 -15.55 4.84
N LEU A 690 35.28 -14.82 4.61
CA LEU A 690 34.25 -14.55 5.62
C LEU A 690 33.50 -15.83 6.01
N THR A 691 33.23 -16.72 5.05
CA THR A 691 32.62 -18.04 5.30
C THR A 691 33.57 -18.90 6.11
N ALA A 692 34.84 -18.99 5.73
CA ALA A 692 35.85 -19.71 6.50
C ALA A 692 36.05 -19.12 7.92
N ALA A 693 36.02 -17.80 8.07
CA ALA A 693 36.09 -17.15 9.37
C ALA A 693 34.87 -17.44 10.26
N HIS A 694 33.68 -17.54 9.65
CA HIS A 694 32.46 -17.97 10.34
C HIS A 694 32.57 -19.44 10.79
N ASP A 695 32.98 -20.34 9.90
CA ASP A 695 33.16 -21.77 10.21
C ASP A 695 34.22 -21.98 11.32
N ALA A 696 35.25 -21.13 11.37
CA ALA A 696 36.27 -21.11 12.41
C ALA A 696 35.82 -20.40 13.71
N GLY A 697 34.62 -19.81 13.76
CA GLY A 697 34.11 -19.09 14.94
C GLY A 697 34.83 -17.77 15.25
N THR A 698 35.54 -17.20 14.28
CA THR A 698 36.35 -15.97 14.43
C THR A 698 35.65 -14.72 13.90
N LEU A 699 34.49 -14.88 13.27
CA LEU A 699 33.71 -13.78 12.71
C LEU A 699 32.84 -13.11 13.81
N PRO A 700 32.96 -11.78 14.03
CA PRO A 700 32.14 -11.08 15.02
C PRO A 700 30.64 -11.12 14.68
N GLU A 701 29.79 -11.37 15.68
CA GLU A 701 28.33 -11.51 15.52
C GLU A 701 27.68 -10.25 14.89
N HIS A 702 28.07 -9.05 15.36
CA HIS A 702 27.58 -7.80 14.79
C HIS A 702 27.97 -7.57 13.32
N LEU A 703 29.07 -8.17 12.85
CA LEU A 703 29.43 -8.13 11.43
C LEU A 703 28.55 -9.09 10.64
N LEU A 704 28.30 -10.28 11.18
CA LEU A 704 27.47 -11.29 10.54
C LEU A 704 26.03 -10.79 10.29
N SER A 705 25.44 -10.07 11.26
CA SER A 705 24.16 -9.37 11.09
C SER A 705 24.17 -8.39 9.90
N ALA A 706 25.24 -7.61 9.76
CA ALA A 706 25.38 -6.65 8.66
C ALA A 706 25.49 -7.33 7.29
N LEU A 707 26.07 -8.54 7.25
CA LEU A 707 26.27 -9.28 6.01
C LEU A 707 24.96 -9.87 5.48
N TRP A 708 24.02 -10.28 6.31
CA TRP A 708 22.73 -10.87 5.87
C TRP A 708 21.85 -9.89 5.08
N GLU A 709 21.93 -8.61 5.41
CA GLU A 709 21.22 -7.54 4.69
C GLU A 709 21.73 -7.33 3.26
N LEU A 710 22.90 -7.87 2.92
CA LEU A 710 23.48 -7.76 1.59
C LEU A 710 22.80 -8.70 0.60
N ARG A 711 22.47 -8.15 -0.58
CA ARG A 711 21.82 -8.89 -1.68
C ARG A 711 22.69 -10.02 -2.23
N ASP A 712 24.00 -9.87 -2.18
CA ASP A 712 25.00 -10.83 -2.66
C ASP A 712 25.54 -11.76 -1.55
N CYS A 713 24.96 -11.71 -0.34
CA CYS A 713 25.35 -12.59 0.75
C CYS A 713 25.15 -14.07 0.37
N PRO A 714 26.18 -14.93 0.53
CA PRO A 714 26.13 -16.32 0.10
C PRO A 714 25.22 -17.16 1.02
N ARG A 715 24.59 -18.19 0.45
CA ARG A 715 23.62 -19.05 1.13
C ARG A 715 24.13 -19.64 2.47
N PRO A 716 25.39 -20.11 2.62
CA PRO A 716 25.88 -20.62 3.91
C PRO A 716 25.77 -19.61 5.06
N LEU A 717 26.08 -18.33 4.81
CA LEU A 717 25.99 -17.27 5.82
C LEU A 717 24.52 -16.90 6.13
N LEU A 718 23.65 -16.93 5.12
CA LEU A 718 22.20 -16.75 5.32
C LEU A 718 21.59 -17.88 6.17
N LEU A 719 21.99 -19.13 5.91
CA LEU A 719 21.59 -20.29 6.72
C LEU A 719 22.12 -20.19 8.17
N ALA A 720 23.30 -19.62 8.37
CA ALA A 720 23.80 -19.32 9.71
C ALA A 720 22.93 -18.27 10.42
N GLY A 721 22.45 -17.24 9.71
CA GLY A 721 21.55 -16.24 10.27
C GLY A 721 20.16 -16.75 10.62
N LEU A 722 19.70 -17.80 9.93
CA LEU A 722 18.49 -18.50 10.35
C LEU A 722 18.64 -19.12 11.75
N LYS A 723 19.85 -19.39 12.25
CA LYS A 723 20.06 -19.95 13.60
C LYS A 723 19.94 -18.93 14.74
N THR A 724 19.74 -17.65 14.42
CA THR A 724 19.66 -16.56 15.40
C THR A 724 18.54 -15.60 15.02
N LEU A 725 17.37 -16.14 14.67
CA LEU A 725 16.27 -15.31 14.20
C LEU A 725 15.62 -14.51 15.32
N PRO A 726 15.37 -13.21 15.11
CA PRO A 726 14.43 -12.50 15.94
C PRO A 726 13.01 -13.05 15.70
N VAL A 727 12.17 -12.98 16.74
CA VAL A 727 10.78 -13.45 16.65
C VAL A 727 9.96 -12.63 15.64
N TRP A 728 10.38 -11.40 15.31
CA TRP A 728 9.67 -10.49 14.41
C TRP A 728 10.61 -9.83 13.40
N GLY A 729 10.14 -9.65 12.15
CA GLY A 729 10.53 -8.50 11.33
C GLY A 729 11.93 -8.48 10.72
N ALA A 730 12.50 -9.63 10.35
CA ALA A 730 13.78 -9.65 9.64
C ALA A 730 13.60 -9.40 8.13
N GLU A 731 13.67 -8.13 7.71
CA GLU A 731 13.56 -7.68 6.31
C GLU A 731 14.47 -8.44 5.32
N TRP A 732 15.65 -8.86 5.79
CA TRP A 732 16.60 -9.61 4.97
C TRP A 732 16.05 -10.99 4.55
N ILE A 733 15.15 -11.61 5.32
CA ILE A 733 14.51 -12.90 4.98
C ILE A 733 13.60 -12.71 3.77
N ARG A 734 12.76 -11.66 3.79
CA ARG A 734 11.89 -11.31 2.66
C ARG A 734 12.72 -11.06 1.40
N ALA A 735 13.80 -10.31 1.52
CA ALA A 735 14.73 -10.04 0.42
C ALA A 735 15.50 -11.30 -0.05
N ALA A 736 15.71 -12.29 0.81
CA ALA A 736 16.37 -13.56 0.45
C ALA A 736 15.41 -14.53 -0.24
N LEU A 737 14.15 -14.60 0.21
CA LEU A 737 13.09 -15.41 -0.38
C LEU A 737 12.66 -14.88 -1.76
N SER A 738 12.43 -13.56 -1.88
CA SER A 738 12.06 -12.94 -3.17
C SER A 738 13.18 -13.06 -4.21
N GLY A 739 14.44 -13.02 -3.77
CA GLY A 739 15.61 -13.23 -4.62
C GLY A 739 15.99 -14.70 -4.87
N GLY A 740 15.24 -15.68 -4.33
CA GLY A 740 15.52 -17.12 -4.51
C GLY A 740 16.81 -17.63 -3.84
N ARG A 741 17.41 -16.85 -2.94
CA ARG A 741 18.64 -17.22 -2.21
C ARG A 741 18.37 -18.12 -1.02
N LEU A 742 17.16 -18.01 -0.47
CA LEU A 742 16.58 -18.93 0.50
C LEU A 742 15.26 -19.48 -0.04
N THR A 743 14.87 -20.63 0.47
CA THR A 743 13.56 -21.26 0.22
C THR A 743 12.76 -21.34 1.51
N HIS A 744 11.43 -21.48 1.40
CA HIS A 744 10.59 -21.77 2.58
C HIS A 744 11.00 -23.06 3.29
N ALA A 745 11.58 -24.04 2.57
CA ALA A 745 12.12 -25.26 3.15
C ALA A 745 13.37 -25.01 4.01
N ASP A 746 14.19 -24.02 3.66
CA ASP A 746 15.34 -23.60 4.46
C ASP A 746 14.88 -23.03 5.81
N LEU A 747 13.86 -22.16 5.81
CA LEU A 747 13.26 -21.66 7.04
C LEU A 747 12.69 -22.81 7.88
N LEU A 748 11.92 -23.72 7.28
CA LEU A 748 11.32 -24.84 8.00
C LEU A 748 12.37 -25.73 8.69
N THR A 749 13.55 -25.90 8.07
CA THR A 749 14.55 -26.87 8.48
C THR A 749 15.64 -26.27 9.38
N HIS A 750 16.09 -25.05 9.09
CA HIS A 750 17.31 -24.47 9.68
C HIS A 750 17.03 -23.30 10.63
N ALA A 751 15.82 -22.74 10.62
CA ALA A 751 15.53 -21.58 11.44
C ALA A 751 15.36 -21.90 12.92
N THR A 752 16.03 -21.12 13.77
CA THR A 752 15.95 -21.20 15.22
C THR A 752 15.82 -19.80 15.84
N PRO A 753 15.00 -19.64 16.90
CA PRO A 753 14.17 -20.68 17.53
C PRO A 753 12.98 -21.09 16.65
N ALA A 754 12.52 -22.34 16.79
CA ALA A 754 11.40 -22.91 16.01
C ALA A 754 10.15 -22.01 15.99
N ARG A 755 9.91 -21.27 17.07
CA ARG A 755 8.85 -20.26 17.17
C ARG A 755 9.01 -19.13 16.13
N ALA A 756 10.21 -18.59 15.99
CA ALA A 756 10.50 -17.54 15.01
C ALA A 756 10.36 -18.07 13.58
N ALA A 757 10.74 -19.33 13.33
CA ALA A 757 10.56 -19.99 12.05
C ALA A 757 9.08 -20.01 11.63
N LEU A 758 8.19 -20.49 12.52
CA LEU A 758 6.75 -20.55 12.26
C LEU A 758 6.13 -19.17 12.03
N HIS A 759 6.54 -18.17 12.80
CA HIS A 759 6.05 -16.81 12.64
C HIS A 759 6.44 -16.22 11.27
N ASN A 760 7.71 -16.33 10.87
CA ASN A 760 8.17 -15.82 9.56
C ASN A 760 7.54 -16.60 8.39
N LEU A 761 7.32 -17.91 8.53
CA LEU A 761 6.61 -18.68 7.51
C LEU A 761 5.16 -18.22 7.32
N GLN A 762 4.47 -17.82 8.39
CA GLN A 762 3.12 -17.25 8.32
C GLN A 762 3.13 -15.87 7.66
N GLN A 763 4.07 -15.02 8.05
CA GLN A 763 4.20 -13.66 7.54
C GLN A 763 4.46 -13.63 6.02
N TYR A 764 5.26 -14.55 5.49
CA TYR A 764 5.71 -14.52 4.10
C TYR A 764 5.02 -15.53 3.16
N ALA A 765 4.02 -16.28 3.64
CA ALA A 765 3.29 -17.24 2.83
C ALA A 765 2.42 -16.61 1.71
N GLY A 766 2.06 -15.32 1.82
CA GLY A 766 1.19 -14.60 0.86
C GLY A 766 1.84 -13.44 0.10
N ASP A 767 3.14 -13.19 0.27
CA ASP A 767 3.74 -11.87 -0.01
C ASP A 767 4.39 -11.74 -1.41
N ARG A 768 4.00 -12.60 -2.38
CA ARG A 768 4.47 -12.43 -3.78
C ARG A 768 3.48 -11.57 -4.58
N PRO A 769 3.93 -10.43 -5.14
CA PRO A 769 3.10 -9.68 -6.07
C PRO A 769 2.88 -10.49 -7.35
N GLY A 770 1.64 -10.91 -7.61
CA GLY A 770 1.22 -11.52 -8.88
C GLY A 770 1.07 -13.04 -8.92
N ASP A 771 1.39 -13.76 -7.83
CA ASP A 771 1.01 -15.17 -7.68
C ASP A 771 -0.32 -15.24 -6.92
N GLU A 772 -1.29 -16.06 -7.39
CA GLU A 772 -2.50 -16.34 -6.61
C GLU A 772 -2.11 -16.84 -5.20
N PRO A 773 -2.80 -16.40 -4.13
CA PRO A 773 -2.47 -16.75 -2.72
C PRO A 773 -2.28 -18.26 -2.46
N ASP A 774 -2.80 -19.13 -3.34
CA ASP A 774 -2.81 -20.58 -3.20
C ASP A 774 -1.60 -21.32 -3.80
N ALA A 775 -0.69 -20.68 -4.55
CA ALA A 775 0.36 -21.42 -5.27
C ALA A 775 1.53 -21.94 -4.39
N ILE A 776 1.84 -21.27 -3.27
CA ILE A 776 2.98 -21.60 -2.39
C ILE A 776 2.56 -22.43 -1.16
N GLY A 777 1.29 -22.34 -0.76
CA GLY A 777 0.74 -23.03 0.41
C GLY A 777 0.81 -24.57 0.35
N PRO A 778 0.48 -25.24 -0.77
CA PRO A 778 0.41 -26.70 -0.83
C PRO A 778 1.77 -27.42 -0.66
N PRO A 779 2.87 -27.03 -1.35
CA PRO A 779 4.17 -27.69 -1.18
C PRO A 779 4.76 -27.57 0.23
N LEU A 780 4.56 -26.41 0.88
CA LEU A 780 5.02 -26.19 2.26
C LEU A 780 4.22 -27.02 3.26
N ARG A 781 2.88 -27.09 3.11
CA ARG A 781 2.02 -27.94 3.93
C ARG A 781 2.38 -29.42 3.79
N VAL A 782 2.63 -29.90 2.57
CA VAL A 782 3.07 -31.29 2.32
C VAL A 782 4.38 -31.58 3.05
N ARG A 783 5.35 -30.66 3.02
CA ARG A 783 6.64 -30.85 3.71
C ARG A 783 6.50 -30.82 5.23
N ALA A 784 5.68 -29.91 5.77
CA ALA A 784 5.39 -29.84 7.20
C ALA A 784 4.68 -31.12 7.69
N ALA A 785 3.67 -31.59 6.94
CA ALA A 785 2.97 -32.84 7.21
C ALA A 785 3.91 -34.05 7.19
N ALA A 786 4.84 -34.11 6.23
CA ALA A 786 5.84 -35.17 6.19
C ALA A 786 6.75 -35.18 7.44
N LEU A 787 7.22 -34.02 7.89
CA LEU A 787 8.06 -33.91 9.09
C LEU A 787 7.31 -34.27 10.37
N THR A 788 6.06 -33.83 10.51
CA THR A 788 5.23 -34.19 11.67
C THR A 788 4.87 -35.66 11.66
N GLN A 789 4.58 -36.25 10.49
CA GLN A 789 4.33 -37.69 10.36
C GLN A 789 5.58 -38.51 10.69
N GLU A 790 6.77 -38.08 10.23
CA GLU A 790 8.04 -38.76 10.49
C GLU A 790 8.40 -38.77 11.98
N HIS A 791 8.26 -37.63 12.66
CA HIS A 791 8.77 -37.46 14.02
C HIS A 791 7.70 -37.65 15.10
N LEU A 792 6.45 -37.24 14.88
CA LEU A 792 5.37 -37.32 15.88
C LEU A 792 4.39 -38.46 15.56
N GLY A 793 4.06 -38.67 14.27
CA GLY A 793 3.10 -39.67 13.83
C GLY A 793 1.76 -39.53 14.56
N THR A 794 1.20 -40.64 15.03
CA THR A 794 -0.05 -40.68 15.80
C THR A 794 0.15 -40.55 17.32
N ASN A 795 1.35 -40.20 17.81
CA ASN A 795 1.64 -40.11 19.24
C ASN A 795 1.20 -38.74 19.81
N VAL A 796 0.00 -38.72 20.39
CA VAL A 796 -0.64 -37.53 20.97
C VAL A 796 0.23 -36.82 22.02
N ASP A 797 0.91 -37.57 22.89
CA ASP A 797 1.77 -36.97 23.91
C ASP A 797 2.99 -36.28 23.27
N ALA A 798 3.49 -36.80 22.14
CA ALA A 798 4.61 -36.18 21.42
C ALA A 798 4.17 -34.84 20.81
N TRP A 799 2.97 -34.79 20.23
CA TRP A 799 2.37 -33.53 19.76
C TRP A 799 2.17 -32.51 20.89
N ALA A 800 1.61 -32.93 22.02
CA ALA A 800 1.38 -32.04 23.16
C ALA A 800 2.70 -31.51 23.75
N ARG A 801 3.72 -32.38 23.88
CA ARG A 801 5.07 -31.97 24.33
C ARG A 801 5.74 -31.01 23.34
N CYS A 802 5.57 -31.22 22.04
CA CYS A 802 6.09 -30.31 21.02
C CYS A 802 5.53 -28.89 21.21
N LEU A 803 4.21 -28.76 21.36
CA LEU A 803 3.55 -27.47 21.54
C LEU A 803 3.91 -26.80 22.88
N GLN A 804 4.12 -27.58 23.95
CA GLN A 804 4.58 -27.07 25.25
C GLN A 804 6.02 -26.53 25.20
N LEU A 805 6.89 -27.19 24.44
CA LEU A 805 8.30 -26.80 24.31
C LEU A 805 8.48 -25.62 23.35
N LEU A 806 7.63 -25.50 22.33
CA LEU A 806 7.74 -24.48 21.26
C LEU A 806 8.07 -23.05 21.75
N PRO A 807 7.43 -22.50 22.80
CA PRO A 807 7.66 -21.11 23.21
C PRO A 807 9.08 -20.83 23.70
N THR A 808 9.75 -21.85 24.26
CA THR A 808 11.06 -21.75 24.90
C THR A 808 12.14 -22.58 24.20
N PHE A 809 11.79 -23.36 23.18
CA PHE A 809 12.73 -24.21 22.46
C PHE A 809 13.69 -23.38 21.60
N ALA A 810 14.97 -23.45 21.94
CA ALA A 810 16.02 -22.69 21.27
C ALA A 810 16.41 -23.27 19.90
N GLY A 811 16.11 -24.55 19.63
CA GLY A 811 16.49 -25.25 18.39
C GLY A 811 15.49 -25.08 17.25
N SER A 812 15.69 -25.87 16.19
CA SER A 812 14.88 -25.84 14.96
C SER A 812 13.57 -26.61 15.09
N LEU A 813 12.66 -26.45 14.13
CA LEU A 813 11.39 -27.20 14.13
C LEU A 813 11.63 -28.73 14.05
N PRO A 814 12.50 -29.29 13.18
CA PRO A 814 12.80 -30.72 13.19
C PRO A 814 13.39 -31.20 14.52
N GLU A 815 14.29 -30.43 15.13
CA GLU A 815 14.86 -30.75 16.45
C GLU A 815 13.80 -30.75 17.55
N LEU A 816 12.86 -29.80 17.51
CA LEU A 816 11.73 -29.73 18.43
C LEU A 816 10.85 -30.99 18.31
N LEU A 817 10.48 -31.36 17.08
CA LEU A 817 9.65 -32.53 16.80
C LEU A 817 10.34 -33.82 17.26
N ALA A 818 11.62 -34.00 16.93
CA ALA A 818 12.41 -35.15 17.36
C ALA A 818 12.55 -35.20 18.89
N LYS A 819 12.83 -34.06 19.54
CA LYS A 819 12.96 -33.97 21.00
C LYS A 819 11.65 -34.34 21.69
N ALA A 820 10.52 -33.83 21.22
CA ALA A 820 9.20 -34.13 21.77
C ALA A 820 8.88 -35.64 21.72
N ASN A 821 9.23 -36.32 20.63
CA ASN A 821 9.08 -37.77 20.50
C ASN A 821 10.04 -38.54 21.43
N THR A 822 11.30 -38.11 21.58
CA THR A 822 12.23 -38.78 22.52
C THR A 822 11.76 -38.71 23.98
N LEU A 823 11.21 -37.56 24.39
CA LEU A 823 10.74 -37.33 25.75
C LEU A 823 9.48 -38.14 26.10
N THR A 824 8.77 -38.67 25.11
CA THR A 824 7.58 -39.52 25.31
C THR A 824 7.90 -41.01 25.26
N ARG A 825 9.07 -41.39 24.73
CA ARG A 825 9.55 -42.78 24.71
C ARG A 825 10.38 -43.17 25.94
N GLN A 826 10.81 -42.20 26.74
CA GLN A 826 11.44 -42.46 28.03
C GLN A 826 10.35 -42.59 29.10
N PRO A 827 10.17 -43.75 29.75
CA PRO A 827 9.31 -43.84 30.92
C PRO A 827 9.88 -42.95 32.02
N ILE A 828 8.99 -42.23 32.71
CA ILE A 828 9.32 -41.50 33.95
C ILE A 828 9.70 -42.51 35.02
#